data_AF-A0A5B9QZE6-F1
#
_entry.id   AF-A0A5B9QZE6-F1
#
_cell.length_a   1.000
_cell.length_b   1.000
_cell.length_c   1.000
_cell.angle_alpha   90.00
_cell.angle_beta   90.00
_cell.angle_gamma   90.00
#
_symmetry.space_group_name_H-M   'P 1'
#
loop_
_entity.id
_entity.type
_entity.pdbx_description
1 polymer ?
#
loop_
_entity_poly.entity_id
_entity_poly.type
_entity_poly.pdbx_seq_one_letter_code
_entity_poly.pdbx_strand_id
1 'polypeptide(L)'
;MAKLNVDLDDFHEGNLPPSCICCGGPSCVSVERRFLPTPTWLLVLNYLPLGNIWLSSRDTRGKVPLCRKHKRRLTLGRKLRIVGFALIALVILSAILAIALGGPTAAPLLFLAVLCLVPLVVLLGPCAFYVDLTTPRVSSLDSSTVTLDSVSPKFAKQVVDQSPEGLPTTAERLPSSESLPAILLGLSLTFLFLPTAVAFGAWGLSHFNREPQLAQNRPAEPPAGPAAKPNTRSLAQNSERQNSERQTDARGEAVAEPDAALPSPVSGTAPASASGPASSPQYDPVMGTLLPATPDRATPAMSATPAPPDDSTNSDSSSAPADSATPDDSANANEPPASTPAPNSPSTPASVAEAIDALLRSETSTAKASLLAWLQDQDIAPEDQSAVLARINARNPNIQDAANELVELLQIPTAAIIEQCLADLEDSSIDNRQVARRLAACEVEADSRVALGRALAKAITARGVELDPLVETFKQCAGHEHVPEIIELLSEKQSGKVLDAGRAVAIHLRDPDVYPAVVRLIDVPFGDRRTAEVCREIGPAIEQALWPYLTNPRRARLAAEILRDIGTPESIRPLLAAANRTTDQSLQRVCGEAVTTIRQQGKARARALAAAEAQRLAATEAATGEHPTGRSTAGGPAANDTAAEPAATKLRTWTDRTGRFKRQGELVSVTETTASIRIAGKVVQIPIAQLSEADQQFLAGQR
;
A
#
# COMPACT_ATOMS: atom_id res chain seq x y z
N MET A 1 -15.93 31.90 5.11
CA MET A 1 -15.39 30.62 4.64
C MET A 1 -15.95 30.35 3.25
N ALA A 2 -15.17 29.78 2.34
CA ALA A 2 -15.65 29.28 1.06
C ALA A 2 -15.60 27.75 1.06
N LYS A 3 -16.38 27.13 0.17
CA LYS A 3 -16.14 25.76 -0.30
C LYS A 3 -15.35 25.80 -1.59
N LEU A 4 -14.46 24.85 -1.80
CA LEU A 4 -13.60 24.79 -2.97
C LEU A 4 -13.46 23.32 -3.43
N ASN A 5 -13.79 23.06 -4.69
CA ASN A 5 -13.44 21.79 -5.33
C ASN A 5 -12.04 21.92 -5.92
N VAL A 6 -11.18 20.96 -5.59
CA VAL A 6 -9.81 20.85 -6.10
C VAL A 6 -9.66 19.49 -6.76
N ASP A 7 -8.87 19.42 -7.82
CA ASP A 7 -8.45 18.13 -8.36
C ASP A 7 -7.71 17.30 -7.29
N LEU A 8 -7.99 15.99 -7.27
CA LEU A 8 -7.45 15.07 -6.27
C LEU A 8 -5.93 14.93 -6.40
N ASP A 9 -5.40 14.94 -7.62
CA ASP A 9 -3.96 14.78 -7.89
C ASP A 9 -3.21 16.04 -7.47
N ASP A 10 -3.71 17.23 -7.81
CA ASP A 10 -3.13 18.50 -7.35
C ASP A 10 -3.09 18.62 -5.83
N PHE A 11 -4.12 18.10 -5.16
CA PHE A 11 -4.19 18.06 -3.70
C PHE A 11 -3.17 17.09 -3.07
N HIS A 12 -2.94 15.94 -3.71
CA HIS A 12 -1.95 14.95 -3.28
C HIS A 12 -0.52 15.43 -3.48
N GLU A 13 -0.22 15.93 -4.67
CA GLU A 13 1.11 16.41 -5.05
C GLU A 13 1.49 17.70 -4.29
N GLY A 14 0.48 18.48 -3.91
CA GLY A 14 0.63 19.77 -3.26
C GLY A 14 0.80 20.92 -4.25
N ASN A 15 0.26 20.77 -5.46
CA ASN A 15 0.23 21.79 -6.52
C ASN A 15 -0.83 22.89 -6.22
N LEU A 16 -0.93 23.29 -4.95
CA LEU A 16 -1.82 24.34 -4.50
C LEU A 16 -1.09 25.68 -4.51
N PRO A 17 -1.80 26.81 -4.70
CA PRO A 17 -1.20 28.13 -4.64
C PRO A 17 -0.43 28.29 -3.31
N PRO A 18 0.71 29.00 -3.31
CA PRO A 18 1.57 29.14 -2.13
C PRO A 18 0.97 30.11 -1.08
N SER A 19 -0.34 30.18 -0.94
CA SER A 19 -1.05 30.90 0.11
C SER A 19 -1.69 29.96 1.12
N CYS A 20 -1.77 30.41 2.37
CA CYS A 20 -2.32 29.64 3.47
C CYS A 20 -3.80 29.36 3.24
N ILE A 21 -4.19 28.08 3.22
CA ILE A 21 -5.57 27.66 3.01
C ILE A 21 -6.57 28.29 4.00
N CYS A 22 -6.14 28.61 5.23
CA CYS A 22 -6.99 29.18 6.27
C CYS A 22 -7.21 30.70 6.16
N CYS A 23 -6.21 31.49 5.76
CA CYS A 23 -6.31 32.96 5.72
C CYS A 23 -6.02 33.61 4.36
N GLY A 24 -5.45 32.86 3.41
CA GLY A 24 -5.01 33.34 2.11
C GLY A 24 -3.82 34.29 2.13
N GLY A 25 -3.11 34.43 3.26
CA GLY A 25 -1.79 35.07 3.30
C GLY A 25 -0.69 34.14 2.78
N PRO A 26 0.57 34.56 2.62
CA PRO A 26 1.64 33.68 2.13
C PRO A 26 1.81 32.45 3.05
N SER A 27 1.94 31.28 2.45
CA SER A 27 2.28 30.04 3.15
C SER A 27 3.79 29.96 3.36
N CYS A 28 4.21 29.37 4.48
CA CYS A 28 5.63 29.16 4.76
C CYS A 28 6.01 27.67 4.83
N VAL A 29 5.01 26.78 4.92
CA VAL A 29 5.19 25.34 5.02
C VAL A 29 4.00 24.66 4.33
N SER A 30 4.28 23.63 3.54
CA SER A 30 3.27 22.66 3.12
C SER A 30 3.31 21.47 4.09
N VAL A 31 2.16 21.12 4.68
CA VAL A 31 2.05 20.04 5.66
C VAL A 31 1.16 18.95 5.09
N GLU A 32 1.68 17.72 5.01
CA GLU A 32 0.85 16.57 4.68
C GLU A 32 -0.16 16.31 5.82
N ARG A 33 -1.43 16.25 5.48
CA ARG A 33 -2.53 16.03 6.41
C ARG A 33 -3.42 14.91 5.91
N ARG A 34 -3.76 14.01 6.83
CA ARG A 34 -4.84 13.04 6.65
C ARG A 34 -6.18 13.77 6.83
N PHE A 35 -7.01 13.74 5.80
CA PHE A 35 -8.37 14.24 5.82
C PHE A 35 -9.31 13.05 5.81
N LEU A 36 -10.26 13.07 6.75
CA LEU A 36 -11.36 12.13 6.82
C LEU A 36 -12.61 12.89 6.35
N PRO A 37 -13.33 12.39 5.34
CA PRO A 37 -14.60 12.99 4.93
C PRO A 37 -15.57 12.89 6.12
N THR A 38 -15.73 14.01 6.83
CA THR A 38 -16.50 14.06 8.07
C THR A 38 -17.68 14.98 7.83
N PRO A 39 -18.89 14.44 7.56
CA PRO A 39 -20.05 15.29 7.39
C PRO A 39 -20.30 16.08 8.68
N THR A 40 -20.81 17.31 8.57
CA THR A 40 -20.87 18.27 9.69
C THR A 40 -21.59 17.71 10.92
N TRP A 41 -22.63 16.89 10.73
CA TRP A 41 -23.38 16.26 11.83
C TRP A 41 -22.53 15.25 12.63
N LEU A 42 -21.56 14.63 11.97
CA LEU A 42 -20.68 13.60 12.51
C LEU A 42 -19.52 14.20 13.31
N LEU A 43 -19.27 15.51 13.18
CA LEU A 43 -18.32 16.22 14.05
C LEU A 43 -18.69 16.11 15.52
N VAL A 44 -19.99 16.07 15.85
CA VAL A 44 -20.45 15.89 17.24
C VAL A 44 -20.04 14.50 17.76
N LEU A 45 -20.16 13.46 16.92
CA LEU A 45 -19.79 12.09 17.26
C LEU A 45 -18.27 11.90 17.37
N ASN A 46 -17.46 12.73 16.72
CA ASN A 46 -15.99 12.66 16.80
C ASN A 46 -15.45 13.01 18.21
N TYR A 47 -16.30 13.61 19.07
CA TYR A 47 -16.01 13.86 20.48
C TYR A 47 -16.28 12.66 21.39
N LEU A 48 -16.97 11.64 20.88
CA LEU A 48 -17.12 10.38 21.58
C LEU A 48 -15.85 9.52 21.37
N PRO A 49 -15.42 8.77 22.39
CA PRO A 49 -14.23 7.90 22.31
C PRO A 49 -14.29 6.87 21.17
N LEU A 50 -15.48 6.53 20.68
CA LEU A 50 -15.69 5.57 19.61
C LEU A 50 -15.79 6.20 18.21
N GLY A 51 -15.93 7.52 18.10
CA GLY A 51 -16.19 8.20 16.83
C GLY A 51 -15.08 8.02 15.79
N ASN A 52 -13.82 7.95 16.23
CA ASN A 52 -12.67 7.79 15.31
C ASN A 52 -12.54 6.38 14.72
N ILE A 53 -13.09 5.35 15.37
CA ILE A 53 -12.92 3.95 14.94
C ILE A 53 -13.75 3.67 13.67
N TRP A 54 -14.92 4.30 13.55
CA TRP A 54 -15.89 3.98 12.51
C TRP A 54 -15.63 4.67 11.16
N LEU A 55 -14.83 5.74 11.13
CA LEU A 55 -14.62 6.58 9.93
C LEU A 55 -13.35 6.25 9.15
N SER A 56 -12.56 5.25 9.58
CA SER A 56 -11.23 4.99 9.02
C SER A 56 -11.22 4.36 7.62
N SER A 57 -12.37 4.09 6.98
CA SER A 57 -12.40 3.34 5.72
C SER A 57 -12.08 4.16 4.47
N ARG A 58 -12.07 5.51 4.55
CA ARG A 58 -11.73 6.40 3.42
C ARG A 58 -10.92 7.59 3.90
N ASP A 59 -9.61 7.43 3.99
CA ASP A 59 -8.70 8.55 4.24
C ASP A 59 -8.02 9.03 2.96
N THR A 60 -7.94 10.35 2.81
CA THR A 60 -7.12 11.00 1.78
C THR A 60 -6.00 11.77 2.45
N ARG A 61 -4.78 11.65 1.94
CA ARG A 61 -3.62 12.41 2.43
C ARG A 61 -3.27 13.50 1.43
N GLY A 62 -3.41 14.77 1.80
CA GLY A 62 -3.08 15.89 0.93
C GLY A 62 -2.07 16.83 1.56
N LYS A 63 -1.29 17.51 0.73
CA LYS A 63 -0.32 18.53 1.16
C LYS A 63 -1.01 19.89 1.18
N VAL A 64 -1.24 20.45 2.37
CA VAL A 64 -1.91 21.75 2.51
C VAL A 64 -0.94 22.90 2.85
N PRO A 65 -0.96 24.01 2.09
CA PRO A 65 -0.13 25.17 2.37
C PRO A 65 -0.66 25.94 3.59
N LEU A 66 0.21 26.19 4.57
CA LEU A 66 -0.12 26.83 5.84
C LEU A 66 0.88 27.92 6.20
N CYS A 67 0.39 28.98 6.85
CA CYS A 67 1.25 29.95 7.52
C CYS A 67 1.59 29.47 8.94
N ARG A 68 2.66 30.02 9.54
CA ARG A 68 3.16 29.61 10.87
C ARG A 68 2.09 29.71 11.97
N LYS A 69 1.21 30.71 11.90
CA LYS A 69 0.10 30.90 12.84
C LYS A 69 -0.92 29.76 12.76
N HIS A 70 -1.35 29.38 11.54
CA HIS A 70 -2.32 28.31 11.35
C HIS A 70 -1.75 26.91 11.55
N LYS A 71 -0.45 26.71 11.29
CA LYS A 71 0.25 25.46 11.66
C LYS A 71 0.12 25.18 13.16
N ARG A 72 0.34 26.18 14.02
CA ARG A 72 0.18 26.03 15.49
C ARG A 72 -1.27 25.77 15.88
N ARG A 73 -2.24 26.49 15.29
CA ARG A 73 -3.67 26.29 15.53
C ARG A 73 -4.12 24.87 15.20
N LEU A 74 -3.67 24.31 14.08
CA LEU A 74 -4.01 22.94 13.67
C LEU A 74 -3.46 21.86 14.62
N THR A 75 -2.31 22.11 15.25
CA THR A 75 -1.79 21.21 16.30
C THR A 75 -2.57 21.33 17.62
N LEU A 76 -3.19 22.48 17.88
CA LEU A 76 -3.95 22.72 19.12
C LEU A 76 -5.17 21.80 19.21
N GLY A 77 -5.92 21.60 18.12
CA GLY A 77 -7.08 20.70 18.10
C GLY A 77 -6.71 19.26 18.48
N ARG A 78 -5.56 18.75 17.99
CA ARG A 78 -5.04 17.43 18.39
C ARG A 78 -4.68 17.38 19.87
N LYS A 79 -4.02 18.42 20.40
CA LYS A 79 -3.68 18.50 21.83
C LYS A 79 -4.93 18.54 22.72
N LEU A 80 -5.93 19.35 22.36
CA LEU A 80 -7.21 19.43 23.07
C LEU A 80 -7.93 18.08 23.09
N ARG A 81 -7.93 17.34 21.97
CA ARG A 81 -8.50 15.98 21.91
C ARG A 81 -7.76 14.99 22.81
N ILE A 82 -6.43 15.00 22.82
CA ILE A 82 -5.64 14.13 23.72
C ILE A 82 -5.95 14.44 25.19
N VAL A 83 -6.02 15.72 25.57
CA VAL A 83 -6.40 16.14 26.93
C VAL A 83 -7.84 15.70 27.24
N GLY A 84 -8.77 15.84 26.30
CA GLY A 84 -10.14 15.36 26.44
C GLY A 84 -10.22 13.85 26.69
N PHE A 85 -9.48 13.04 25.92
CA PHE A 85 -9.42 11.59 26.13
C PHE A 85 -8.82 11.22 27.48
N ALA A 86 -7.77 11.92 27.92
CA ALA A 86 -7.18 11.70 29.24
C ALA A 86 -8.20 11.97 30.37
N LEU A 87 -9.00 13.03 30.26
CA LEU A 87 -10.06 13.33 31.23
C LEU A 87 -11.19 12.30 31.20
N ILE A 88 -11.61 11.85 30.02
CA ILE A 88 -12.61 10.77 29.90
C ILE A 88 -12.11 9.49 30.56
N ALA A 89 -10.85 9.10 30.29
CA ALA A 89 -10.24 7.93 30.93
C ALA A 89 -10.20 8.07 32.46
N LEU A 90 -9.90 9.28 32.97
CA LEU A 90 -9.90 9.56 34.40
C LEU A 90 -11.31 9.44 35.02
N VAL A 91 -12.35 9.91 34.32
CA VAL A 91 -13.77 9.77 34.74
C VAL A 91 -14.19 8.30 34.77
N ILE A 92 -13.80 7.52 33.75
CA ILE A 92 -14.12 6.09 33.69
C ILE A 92 -13.38 5.34 34.81
N LEU A 93 -12.10 5.63 35.02
CA LEU A 93 -11.29 5.00 36.06
C LEU A 93 -11.82 5.33 37.46
N SER A 94 -12.19 6.58 37.73
CA SER A 94 -12.77 6.96 39.02
C SER A 94 -14.12 6.31 39.27
N ALA A 95 -14.96 6.17 38.23
CA ALA A 95 -16.23 5.45 38.32
C ALA A 95 -16.03 3.95 38.61
N ILE A 96 -15.12 3.29 37.91
CA ILE A 96 -14.76 1.87 38.15
C ILE A 96 -14.25 1.69 39.58
N LEU A 97 -13.36 2.58 40.04
CA LEU A 97 -12.79 2.51 41.37
C LEU A 97 -13.84 2.77 42.47
N ALA A 98 -14.79 3.67 42.24
CA ALA A 98 -15.91 3.91 43.14
C ALA A 98 -16.82 2.68 43.28
N ILE A 99 -17.10 1.98 42.17
CA ILE A 99 -17.87 0.74 42.16
C ILE A 99 -17.11 -0.38 42.87
N ALA A 100 -15.81 -0.51 42.62
CA ALA A 100 -14.99 -1.58 43.16
C ALA A 100 -14.75 -1.45 44.68
N LEU A 101 -14.48 -0.24 45.17
CA LEU A 101 -14.21 0.00 46.59
C LEU A 101 -15.48 0.07 47.44
N GLY A 102 -16.61 0.50 46.84
CA GLY A 102 -17.86 0.70 47.55
C GLY A 102 -17.74 1.67 48.74
N GLY A 103 -18.77 1.68 49.60
CA GLY A 103 -18.73 2.36 50.90
C GLY A 103 -18.57 3.89 50.84
N PRO A 104 -18.15 4.52 51.95
CA PRO A 104 -18.01 5.98 52.04
C PRO A 104 -16.93 6.56 51.11
N THR A 105 -15.99 5.73 50.64
CA THR A 105 -14.96 6.12 49.66
C THR A 105 -15.48 6.32 48.24
N ALA A 106 -16.68 5.83 47.92
CA ALA A 106 -17.29 6.04 46.60
C ALA A 106 -17.66 7.51 46.34
N ALA A 107 -18.12 8.23 47.37
CA ALA A 107 -18.55 9.63 47.26
C ALA A 107 -17.46 10.59 46.75
N PRO A 108 -16.24 10.63 47.31
CA PRO A 108 -15.17 11.51 46.80
C PRO A 108 -14.72 11.14 45.39
N LEU A 109 -14.74 9.85 45.02
CA LEU A 109 -14.39 9.39 43.67
C LEU A 109 -15.44 9.82 42.63
N LEU A 110 -16.73 9.72 42.96
CA LEU A 110 -17.81 10.23 42.12
C LEU A 110 -17.74 11.76 42.01
N PHE A 111 -17.42 12.46 43.09
CA PHE A 111 -17.23 13.92 43.04
C PHE A 111 -16.06 14.31 42.12
N LEU A 112 -14.93 13.61 42.20
CA LEU A 112 -13.81 13.80 41.29
C LEU A 112 -14.22 13.53 39.83
N ALA A 113 -15.02 12.48 39.57
CA ALA A 113 -15.55 12.18 38.25
C ALA A 113 -16.38 13.36 37.69
N VAL A 114 -17.28 13.92 38.50
CA VAL A 114 -18.10 15.09 38.12
C VAL A 114 -17.22 16.32 37.89
N LEU A 115 -16.24 16.56 38.77
CA LEU A 115 -15.31 17.69 38.66
C LEU A 115 -14.49 17.62 37.35
N CYS A 116 -14.12 16.43 36.89
CA CYS A 116 -13.45 16.22 35.60
C CYS A 116 -14.40 16.32 34.40
N LEU A 117 -15.68 16.00 34.58
CA LEU A 117 -16.70 16.09 33.53
C LEU A 117 -17.03 17.54 33.15
N VAL A 118 -17.06 18.46 34.12
CA VAL A 118 -17.37 19.88 33.88
C VAL A 118 -16.41 20.55 32.87
N PRO A 119 -15.07 20.54 33.04
CA PRO A 119 -14.16 21.14 32.06
C PRO A 119 -14.18 20.39 30.73
N LEU A 120 -14.46 19.08 30.73
CA LEU A 120 -14.61 18.30 29.51
C LEU A 120 -15.80 18.81 28.67
N VAL A 121 -16.97 18.97 29.29
CA VAL A 121 -18.22 19.32 28.59
C VAL A 121 -18.35 20.83 28.33
N VAL A 122 -17.96 21.69 29.29
CA VAL A 122 -18.13 23.16 29.17
C VAL A 122 -17.01 23.80 28.35
N LEU A 123 -15.77 23.34 28.53
CA LEU A 123 -14.60 24.03 27.98
C LEU A 123 -14.03 23.28 26.79
N LEU A 124 -13.58 22.04 27.00
CA LEU A 124 -12.81 21.31 26.00
C LEU A 124 -13.65 20.92 24.79
N GLY A 125 -14.87 20.42 25.00
CA GLY A 125 -15.80 20.05 23.93
C GLY A 125 -16.09 21.23 23.00
N PRO A 126 -16.65 22.35 23.49
CA PRO A 126 -16.96 23.52 22.67
C PRO A 126 -15.71 24.16 22.04
N CYS A 127 -14.60 24.27 22.78
CA CYS A 127 -13.35 24.81 22.22
C CYS A 127 -12.81 23.94 21.09
N ALA A 128 -12.76 22.63 21.27
CA ALA A 128 -12.31 21.73 20.23
C ALA A 128 -13.28 21.72 19.04
N PHE A 129 -14.59 21.73 19.27
CA PHE A 129 -15.60 21.79 18.22
C PHE A 129 -15.48 23.08 17.41
N TYR A 130 -15.27 24.21 18.08
CA TYR A 130 -14.99 25.49 17.43
C TYR A 130 -13.70 25.46 16.60
N VAL A 131 -12.64 24.82 17.12
CA VAL A 131 -11.40 24.62 16.37
C VAL A 131 -11.66 23.77 15.13
N ASP A 132 -12.37 22.64 15.25
CA ASP A 132 -12.65 21.74 14.13
C ASP A 132 -13.56 22.40 13.07
N LEU A 133 -14.55 23.21 13.47
CA LEU A 133 -15.39 23.99 12.54
C LEU A 133 -14.59 25.02 11.73
N THR A 134 -13.56 25.59 12.35
CA THR A 134 -12.73 26.64 11.75
C THR A 134 -11.51 26.09 11.01
N THR A 135 -11.22 24.80 11.15
CA THR A 135 -10.17 24.15 10.37
C THR A 135 -10.69 23.69 9.01
N PRO A 136 -9.87 23.81 7.94
CA PRO A 136 -10.20 23.26 6.64
C PRO A 136 -10.44 21.75 6.75
N ARG A 137 -11.49 21.26 6.10
CA ARG A 137 -11.90 19.85 6.14
C ARG A 137 -12.35 19.39 4.75
N VAL A 138 -12.26 18.09 4.49
CA VAL A 138 -12.84 17.49 3.29
C VAL A 138 -14.30 17.17 3.58
N SER A 139 -15.22 17.78 2.85
CA SER A 139 -16.66 17.53 3.00
C SER A 139 -17.16 16.42 2.07
N SER A 140 -16.62 16.35 0.87
CA SER A 140 -16.83 15.25 -0.09
C SER A 140 -15.52 14.86 -0.77
N LEU A 141 -15.39 13.57 -1.02
CA LEU A 141 -14.30 12.97 -1.77
C LEU A 141 -14.92 12.19 -2.93
N ASP A 142 -14.69 12.68 -4.14
CA ASP A 142 -15.00 11.96 -5.37
C ASP A 142 -13.72 11.28 -5.90
N SER A 143 -13.86 10.49 -6.97
CA SER A 143 -12.77 9.77 -7.62
C SER A 143 -11.67 10.65 -8.19
N SER A 144 -12.00 11.88 -8.62
CA SER A 144 -11.05 12.84 -9.21
C SER A 144 -11.02 14.20 -8.53
N THR A 145 -11.93 14.47 -7.58
CA THR A 145 -12.01 15.79 -6.93
C THR A 145 -12.20 15.70 -5.43
N VAL A 146 -11.64 16.68 -4.73
CA VAL A 146 -11.74 16.88 -3.28
C VAL A 146 -12.46 18.19 -3.02
N THR A 147 -13.56 18.13 -2.28
CA THR A 147 -14.24 19.35 -1.81
C THR A 147 -13.70 19.74 -0.44
N LEU A 148 -13.02 20.89 -0.40
CA LEU A 148 -12.50 21.52 0.80
C LEU A 148 -13.50 22.55 1.33
N ASP A 149 -13.99 22.30 2.54
CA ASP A 149 -14.79 23.23 3.35
C ASP A 149 -13.88 24.12 4.21
N SER A 150 -14.42 25.26 4.66
CA SER A 150 -13.73 26.16 5.60
C SER A 150 -12.41 26.73 5.07
N VAL A 151 -12.32 26.97 3.75
CA VAL A 151 -11.15 27.61 3.14
C VAL A 151 -11.31 29.14 3.09
N SER A 152 -10.17 29.85 3.05
CA SER A 152 -10.16 31.30 2.86
C SER A 152 -10.68 31.65 1.46
N PRO A 153 -11.58 32.65 1.33
CA PRO A 153 -12.01 33.14 0.02
C PRO A 153 -10.84 33.63 -0.86
N LYS A 154 -9.77 34.17 -0.25
CA LYS A 154 -8.56 34.59 -0.98
C LYS A 154 -7.80 33.41 -1.57
N PHE A 155 -7.69 32.32 -0.81
CA PHE A 155 -7.08 31.07 -1.28
C PHE A 155 -7.91 30.47 -2.40
N ALA A 156 -9.23 30.35 -2.21
CA ALA A 156 -10.14 29.82 -3.21
C ALA A 156 -10.05 30.62 -4.53
N LYS A 157 -10.02 31.95 -4.47
CA LYS A 157 -9.84 32.78 -5.67
C LYS A 157 -8.54 32.46 -6.42
N GLN A 158 -7.43 32.29 -5.71
CA GLN A 158 -6.15 31.96 -6.35
C GLN A 158 -6.15 30.58 -7.01
N VAL A 159 -6.83 29.59 -6.44
CA VAL A 159 -6.98 28.26 -7.06
C VAL A 159 -7.79 28.38 -8.35
N VAL A 160 -8.89 29.15 -8.33
CA VAL A 160 -9.70 29.42 -9.53
C VAL A 160 -8.89 30.15 -10.59
N ASP A 161 -8.11 31.17 -10.21
CA ASP A 161 -7.30 31.97 -11.13
C ASP A 161 -6.13 31.15 -11.74
N GLN A 162 -5.68 30.08 -11.08
CA GLN A 162 -4.57 29.22 -11.54
C GLN A 162 -5.03 28.01 -12.37
N SER A 163 -6.31 27.63 -12.31
CA SER A 163 -6.79 26.44 -13.01
C SER A 163 -6.88 26.72 -14.51
N PRO A 164 -6.06 26.08 -15.37
CA PRO A 164 -5.90 26.44 -16.77
C PRO A 164 -7.10 26.07 -17.66
N GLU A 165 -8.03 25.27 -17.15
CA GLU A 165 -9.24 24.85 -17.85
C GLU A 165 -10.43 25.08 -16.92
N GLY A 166 -11.52 25.65 -17.45
CA GLY A 166 -12.70 26.11 -16.73
C GLY A 166 -13.53 25.02 -16.04
N LEU A 167 -12.89 24.14 -15.26
CA LEU A 167 -13.54 23.27 -14.29
C LEU A 167 -14.46 24.14 -13.42
N PRO A 168 -15.72 23.72 -13.22
CA PRO A 168 -16.72 24.48 -12.48
C PRO A 168 -16.31 24.56 -11.01
N THR A 169 -15.46 25.52 -10.70
CA THR A 169 -14.97 25.77 -9.37
C THR A 169 -15.98 26.68 -8.68
N THR A 170 -17.07 26.10 -8.18
CA THR A 170 -18.13 26.85 -7.51
C THR A 170 -17.69 27.23 -6.10
N ALA A 171 -17.28 28.49 -5.93
CA ALA A 171 -17.09 29.08 -4.61
C ALA A 171 -18.46 29.38 -3.97
N GLU A 172 -19.08 28.39 -3.34
CA GLU A 172 -20.32 28.59 -2.60
C GLU A 172 -20.02 29.33 -1.29
N ARG A 173 -20.67 30.48 -1.08
CA ARG A 173 -20.54 31.28 0.14
C ARG A 173 -21.45 30.67 1.21
N LEU A 174 -20.86 30.04 2.22
CA LEU A 174 -21.61 29.51 3.36
C LEU A 174 -22.33 30.65 4.12
N PRO A 175 -23.56 30.42 4.63
CA PRO A 175 -24.26 31.40 5.48
C PRO A 175 -23.38 31.79 6.67
N SER A 176 -23.42 33.06 7.07
CA SER A 176 -22.58 33.61 8.13
C SER A 176 -22.81 32.83 9.44
N SER A 177 -21.72 32.38 10.04
CA SER A 177 -21.69 31.48 11.20
C SER A 177 -22.10 32.14 12.53
N GLU A 178 -22.84 33.25 12.50
CA GLU A 178 -23.13 34.05 13.69
C GLU A 178 -24.11 33.37 14.66
N SER A 179 -24.96 32.45 14.19
CA SER A 179 -25.93 31.73 15.05
C SER A 179 -25.41 30.42 15.67
N LEU A 180 -24.33 29.84 15.12
CA LEU A 180 -23.80 28.54 15.58
C LEU A 180 -23.30 28.54 17.04
N PRO A 181 -22.62 29.58 17.56
CA PRO A 181 -22.15 29.59 18.94
C PRO A 181 -23.31 29.50 19.94
N ALA A 182 -24.42 30.20 19.67
CA ALA A 182 -25.58 30.21 20.56
C ALA A 182 -26.28 28.84 20.64
N ILE A 183 -26.41 28.14 19.51
CA ILE A 183 -27.00 26.80 19.44
C ILE A 183 -26.14 25.79 20.23
N LEU A 184 -24.82 25.86 20.08
CA LEU A 184 -23.88 24.96 20.77
C LEU A 184 -23.85 25.21 22.28
N LEU A 185 -23.90 26.48 22.69
CA LEU A 185 -23.97 26.85 24.10
C LEU A 185 -25.27 26.34 24.73
N GLY A 186 -26.40 26.48 24.04
CA GLY A 186 -27.70 25.94 24.46
C GLY A 186 -27.67 24.41 24.61
N LEU A 187 -27.11 23.67 23.65
CA LEU A 187 -26.99 22.22 23.74
C LEU A 187 -26.06 21.79 24.89
N SER A 188 -24.90 22.43 25.06
CA SER A 188 -23.96 22.10 26.14
C SER A 188 -24.53 22.31 27.54
N LEU A 189 -25.30 23.39 27.75
CA LEU A 189 -26.01 23.64 29.00
C LEU A 189 -27.08 22.55 29.25
N THR A 190 -27.83 22.17 28.22
CA THR A 190 -28.88 21.15 28.35
C THR A 190 -28.30 19.79 28.79
N PHE A 191 -27.15 19.38 28.22
CA PHE A 191 -26.47 18.14 28.61
C PHE A 191 -25.84 18.18 30.01
N LEU A 192 -25.56 19.36 30.55
CA LEU A 192 -25.00 19.52 31.90
C LEU A 192 -26.07 19.46 32.99
N PHE A 193 -27.23 20.08 32.74
CA PHE A 193 -28.30 20.18 33.72
C PHE A 193 -29.16 18.91 33.82
N LEU A 194 -29.32 18.14 32.74
CA LEU A 194 -30.17 16.95 32.76
C LEU A 194 -29.64 15.84 33.71
N PRO A 195 -28.35 15.45 33.70
CA PRO A 195 -27.84 14.39 34.57
C PRO A 195 -27.74 14.84 36.03
N THR A 196 -27.40 16.10 36.27
CA THR A 196 -27.34 16.67 37.62
C THR A 196 -28.73 16.75 38.24
N ALA A 197 -29.76 17.15 37.47
CA ALA A 197 -31.15 17.13 37.94
C ALA A 197 -31.64 15.70 38.24
N VAL A 198 -31.32 14.73 37.40
CA VAL A 198 -31.68 13.31 37.62
C VAL A 198 -30.97 12.74 38.86
N ALA A 199 -29.67 13.02 39.02
CA ALA A 199 -28.90 12.56 40.18
C ALA A 199 -29.37 13.20 41.48
N PHE A 200 -29.67 14.51 41.50
CA PHE A 200 -30.24 15.19 42.66
C PHE A 200 -31.65 14.68 42.97
N GLY A 201 -32.48 14.41 41.97
CA GLY A 201 -33.80 13.81 42.14
C GLY A 201 -33.71 12.42 42.77
N ALA A 202 -32.83 11.55 42.26
CA ALA A 202 -32.62 10.20 42.80
C ALA A 202 -32.03 10.22 44.22
N TRP A 203 -31.06 11.09 44.48
CA TRP A 203 -30.48 11.26 45.82
C TRP A 203 -31.52 11.78 46.81
N GLY A 204 -32.28 12.81 46.45
CA GLY A 204 -33.37 13.36 47.27
C GLY A 204 -34.44 12.32 47.59
N LEU A 205 -34.87 11.52 46.61
CA LEU A 205 -35.82 10.41 46.81
C LEU A 205 -35.28 9.33 47.75
N SER A 206 -33.99 9.00 47.66
CA SER A 206 -33.36 7.99 48.53
C SER A 206 -33.21 8.46 49.99
N HIS A 207 -32.99 9.76 50.20
CA HIS A 207 -32.82 10.34 51.54
C HIS A 207 -34.16 10.65 52.21
N PHE A 208 -35.18 11.10 51.46
CA PHE A 208 -36.52 11.35 52.00
C PHE A 208 -37.25 10.07 52.42
N ASN A 209 -36.94 8.93 51.81
CA ASN A 209 -37.58 7.65 52.15
C ASN A 209 -36.95 6.95 53.37
N ARG A 210 -36.00 7.60 54.08
CA ARG A 210 -35.28 7.02 55.22
C ARG A 210 -35.73 7.51 56.60
N GLU A 211 -36.70 8.42 56.68
CA GLU A 211 -37.38 8.81 57.93
C GLU A 211 -38.89 8.59 57.75
N PRO A 212 -39.47 7.49 58.26
CA PRO A 212 -39.78 7.39 59.69
C PRO A 212 -39.73 5.95 60.22
N GLN A 213 -38.61 5.51 60.81
CA GLN A 213 -38.57 4.25 61.59
C GLN A 213 -38.04 4.41 63.03
N LEU A 214 -37.71 5.63 63.45
CA LEU A 214 -37.21 5.88 64.81
C LEU A 214 -38.31 6.03 65.88
N ALA A 215 -39.59 5.85 65.54
CA ALA A 215 -40.70 6.02 66.48
C ALA A 215 -41.23 4.73 67.13
N GLN A 216 -40.68 3.53 66.84
CA GLN A 216 -41.32 2.26 67.22
C GLN A 216 -40.56 1.36 68.20
N ASN A 217 -39.40 1.76 68.72
CA ASN A 217 -38.66 0.96 69.70
C ASN A 217 -38.65 1.63 71.08
N ARG A 218 -39.77 1.51 71.80
CA ARG A 218 -39.86 1.73 73.24
C ARG A 218 -39.81 0.35 73.93
N PRO A 219 -38.86 0.08 74.84
CA PRO A 219 -38.75 -1.25 75.46
C PRO A 219 -39.83 -1.43 76.54
N ALA A 220 -40.60 -2.52 76.44
CA ALA A 220 -41.46 -3.01 77.52
C ALA A 220 -40.71 -4.08 78.33
N GLU A 221 -40.93 -4.05 79.64
CA GLU A 221 -40.35 -4.90 80.68
C GLU A 221 -40.57 -6.42 80.46
N PRO A 222 -39.69 -7.27 81.03
CA PRO A 222 -39.89 -8.72 81.07
C PRO A 222 -40.55 -9.16 82.40
N PRO A 223 -41.23 -10.33 82.39
CA PRO A 223 -41.04 -11.23 83.51
C PRO A 223 -40.78 -12.70 83.11
N ALA A 224 -39.77 -13.23 83.78
CA ALA A 224 -39.72 -14.52 84.47
C ALA A 224 -40.20 -15.82 83.78
N GLY A 225 -39.22 -16.70 83.53
CA GLY A 225 -39.24 -18.05 84.12
C GLY A 225 -39.84 -19.20 83.30
N PRO A 226 -39.53 -20.46 83.68
CA PRO A 226 -38.87 -21.40 82.76
C PRO A 226 -39.58 -22.76 82.64
N ALA A 227 -39.31 -23.55 81.58
CA ALA A 227 -39.31 -25.02 81.67
C ALA A 227 -38.89 -25.73 80.35
N ALA A 228 -37.91 -26.62 80.51
CA ALA A 228 -37.87 -28.01 80.03
C ALA A 228 -37.76 -28.35 78.51
N LYS A 229 -36.52 -28.73 78.12
CA LYS A 229 -36.04 -30.10 77.78
C LYS A 229 -36.67 -30.89 76.58
N PRO A 230 -35.98 -31.94 76.05
CA PRO A 230 -35.62 -32.07 74.63
C PRO A 230 -36.12 -33.37 73.93
N ASN A 231 -35.91 -33.50 72.61
CA ASN A 231 -35.67 -34.77 71.85
C ASN A 231 -35.55 -34.42 70.34
N THR A 232 -34.46 -34.68 69.62
CA THR A 232 -33.92 -35.93 69.01
C THR A 232 -34.81 -36.61 67.93
N ARG A 233 -34.12 -37.14 66.90
CA ARG A 233 -34.57 -37.90 65.68
C ARG A 233 -35.17 -37.09 64.53
N SER A 234 -34.98 -37.42 63.24
CA SER A 234 -34.13 -38.37 62.48
C SER A 234 -34.49 -38.21 60.98
N LEU A 235 -33.68 -38.82 60.09
CA LEU A 235 -33.91 -39.10 58.65
C LEU A 235 -33.56 -37.94 57.69
N ALA A 236 -32.52 -38.02 56.87
CA ALA A 236 -32.25 -38.90 55.71
C ALA A 236 -32.97 -38.47 54.42
N GLN A 237 -32.17 -38.40 53.34
CA GLN A 237 -32.53 -38.36 51.92
C GLN A 237 -33.16 -37.08 51.35
N ASN A 238 -32.43 -36.39 50.47
CA ASN A 238 -32.91 -36.22 49.10
C ASN A 238 -31.79 -35.86 48.11
N SER A 239 -31.63 -36.80 47.18
CA SER A 239 -30.90 -36.76 45.93
C SER A 239 -31.70 -36.07 44.83
N GLU A 240 -30.98 -35.53 43.84
CA GLU A 240 -31.28 -35.57 42.40
C GLU A 240 -32.75 -35.47 41.95
N ARG A 241 -33.12 -34.32 41.37
CA ARG A 241 -33.97 -34.24 40.17
C ARG A 241 -34.06 -32.80 39.68
N GLN A 242 -33.45 -32.53 38.52
CA GLN A 242 -34.12 -31.80 37.44
C GLN A 242 -33.28 -31.97 36.16
N ASN A 243 -33.67 -32.96 35.38
CA ASN A 243 -33.29 -33.14 33.99
C ASN A 243 -34.56 -33.09 33.15
N SER A 244 -34.43 -32.56 31.93
CA SER A 244 -35.22 -32.85 30.73
C SER A 244 -36.76 -32.80 30.80
N GLU A 245 -37.36 -31.95 29.96
CA GLU A 245 -38.39 -32.34 28.97
C GLU A 245 -38.93 -31.11 28.26
N ARG A 246 -38.71 -31.02 26.94
CA ARG A 246 -39.77 -31.00 25.91
C ARG A 246 -39.21 -30.66 24.53
N GLN A 247 -39.17 -31.68 23.69
CA GLN A 247 -39.16 -31.62 22.24
C GLN A 247 -40.42 -32.36 21.76
N THR A 248 -40.89 -31.98 20.55
CA THR A 248 -42.04 -32.51 19.77
C THR A 248 -43.41 -31.98 20.19
N ASP A 249 -44.36 -31.61 19.32
CA ASP A 249 -44.68 -32.08 17.96
C ASP A 249 -45.39 -31.03 17.07
N ALA A 250 -45.42 -31.36 15.79
CA ALA A 250 -45.95 -30.65 14.64
C ALA A 250 -47.48 -30.70 14.44
N ARG A 251 -48.03 -29.65 13.79
CA ARG A 251 -49.21 -29.58 12.88
C ARG A 251 -49.47 -28.07 12.65
N GLY A 252 -49.67 -27.49 11.47
CA GLY A 252 -50.29 -27.94 10.23
C GLY A 252 -51.64 -27.22 10.09
N GLU A 253 -51.70 -26.07 9.40
CA GLU A 253 -52.96 -25.55 8.83
C GLU A 253 -52.70 -24.40 7.83
N ALA A 254 -53.54 -24.38 6.79
CA ALA A 254 -53.48 -23.56 5.58
C ALA A 254 -54.59 -22.50 5.56
N VAL A 255 -54.60 -21.71 4.46
CA VAL A 255 -55.69 -20.91 3.88
C VAL A 255 -55.78 -19.43 4.33
N ALA A 256 -55.48 -18.50 3.39
CA ALA A 256 -56.48 -17.62 2.73
C ALA A 256 -55.80 -16.46 1.95
N GLU A 257 -56.14 -16.35 0.66
CA GLU A 257 -55.93 -15.19 -0.22
C GLU A 257 -56.78 -13.97 0.20
N PRO A 258 -56.51 -12.79 -0.39
CA PRO A 258 -57.57 -12.24 -1.24
C PRO A 258 -57.12 -11.58 -2.56
N ASP A 259 -57.97 -11.80 -3.56
CA ASP A 259 -58.11 -11.11 -4.86
C ASP A 259 -58.41 -9.61 -4.75
N ALA A 260 -57.91 -8.82 -5.72
CA ALA A 260 -58.66 -7.71 -6.33
C ALA A 260 -58.04 -7.17 -7.64
N ALA A 261 -58.70 -7.52 -8.75
CA ALA A 261 -59.15 -6.68 -9.88
C ALA A 261 -58.16 -5.88 -10.79
N LEU A 262 -58.27 -6.21 -12.08
CA LEU A 262 -57.75 -5.55 -13.29
C LEU A 262 -58.59 -4.29 -13.70
N PRO A 263 -58.09 -3.51 -14.68
CA PRO A 263 -58.73 -3.59 -16.00
C PRO A 263 -57.78 -3.60 -17.21
N SER A 264 -58.25 -4.23 -18.29
CA SER A 264 -57.70 -4.30 -19.67
C SER A 264 -57.52 -2.92 -20.33
N PRO A 265 -56.86 -2.79 -21.53
CA PRO A 265 -57.57 -3.13 -22.78
C PRO A 265 -56.73 -3.46 -24.06
N VAL A 266 -57.47 -3.90 -25.08
CA VAL A 266 -57.32 -3.76 -26.55
C VAL A 266 -56.35 -4.68 -27.35
N SER A 267 -57.00 -5.45 -28.23
CA SER A 267 -56.52 -6.23 -29.37
C SER A 267 -55.92 -5.40 -30.52
N GLY A 268 -54.95 -5.96 -31.23
CA GLY A 268 -54.47 -5.40 -32.51
C GLY A 268 -53.51 -6.31 -33.28
N THR A 269 -54.08 -7.16 -34.14
CA THR A 269 -53.64 -7.55 -35.50
C THR A 269 -52.15 -7.75 -35.84
N ALA A 270 -51.84 -8.99 -36.27
CA ALA A 270 -50.70 -9.38 -37.11
C ALA A 270 -50.67 -8.62 -38.46
N PRO A 271 -49.55 -8.66 -39.23
CA PRO A 271 -49.41 -9.76 -40.19
C PRO A 271 -47.98 -10.25 -40.53
N ALA A 272 -47.97 -11.50 -41.02
CA ALA A 272 -47.25 -12.05 -42.18
C ALA A 272 -45.71 -11.97 -42.31
N SER A 273 -45.12 -13.16 -42.22
CA SER A 273 -44.31 -13.84 -43.25
C SER A 273 -43.43 -13.02 -44.20
N ALA A 274 -42.11 -13.26 -44.11
CA ALA A 274 -41.23 -13.27 -45.27
C ALA A 274 -40.13 -14.34 -45.10
N SER A 275 -40.25 -15.37 -45.91
CA SER A 275 -39.29 -16.44 -46.19
C SER A 275 -38.16 -15.94 -47.10
N GLY A 276 -36.91 -16.37 -46.86
CA GLY A 276 -35.78 -16.17 -47.78
C GLY A 276 -34.44 -16.66 -47.21
N PRO A 277 -33.64 -17.50 -47.91
CA PRO A 277 -32.60 -18.35 -47.31
C PRO A 277 -31.14 -17.94 -47.62
N ALA A 278 -30.19 -18.76 -47.15
CA ALA A 278 -28.74 -18.82 -47.44
C ALA A 278 -27.86 -17.97 -46.50
N SER A 279 -26.71 -18.40 -45.95
CA SER A 279 -25.81 -19.51 -46.24
C SER A 279 -24.97 -19.78 -44.98
N SER A 280 -24.82 -21.04 -44.57
CA SER A 280 -23.83 -21.45 -43.55
C SER A 280 -22.58 -22.00 -44.26
N PRO A 281 -21.35 -21.57 -43.93
CA PRO A 281 -20.18 -22.27 -44.42
C PRO A 281 -19.91 -23.52 -43.57
N GLN A 282 -19.97 -24.67 -44.24
CA GLN A 282 -19.40 -25.95 -43.85
C GLN A 282 -17.92 -25.79 -43.46
N TYR A 283 -17.55 -26.33 -42.31
CA TYR A 283 -16.15 -26.63 -41.96
C TYR A 283 -16.00 -28.16 -42.01
N ASP A 284 -15.15 -28.64 -42.91
CA ASP A 284 -14.72 -30.04 -42.98
C ASP A 284 -13.72 -30.36 -41.87
N PRO A 285 -13.77 -31.56 -41.26
CA PRO A 285 -12.77 -32.02 -40.31
C PRO A 285 -11.62 -32.72 -41.04
N VAL A 286 -10.42 -32.17 -40.96
CA VAL A 286 -9.19 -32.84 -41.42
C VAL A 286 -8.69 -33.77 -40.31
N MET A 287 -8.80 -35.07 -40.58
CA MET A 287 -8.04 -36.14 -39.94
C MET A 287 -6.55 -36.00 -40.25
N GLY A 288 -5.70 -36.17 -39.23
CA GLY A 288 -4.24 -36.14 -39.37
C GLY A 288 -3.53 -36.65 -38.12
N THR A 289 -3.57 -37.96 -37.94
CA THR A 289 -2.76 -38.76 -37.00
C THR A 289 -1.26 -38.59 -37.30
N LEU A 290 -0.41 -38.51 -36.27
CA LEU A 290 0.84 -39.27 -36.11
C LEU A 290 1.61 -38.79 -34.85
N LEU A 291 1.60 -39.64 -33.82
CA LEU A 291 2.51 -39.64 -32.67
C LEU A 291 3.93 -40.07 -33.10
N PRO A 292 4.97 -39.62 -32.38
CA PRO A 292 6.07 -40.52 -32.09
C PRO A 292 6.37 -40.63 -30.59
N ALA A 293 6.37 -41.89 -30.15
CA ALA A 293 7.25 -42.57 -29.20
C ALA A 293 7.92 -41.74 -28.08
N THR A 294 7.50 -42.04 -26.85
CA THR A 294 8.28 -41.94 -25.61
C THR A 294 9.47 -42.91 -25.61
N PRO A 295 10.67 -42.51 -25.14
CA PRO A 295 11.66 -43.46 -24.67
C PRO A 295 11.64 -43.58 -23.14
N ASP A 296 11.82 -44.82 -22.72
CA ASP A 296 11.96 -45.33 -21.37
C ASP A 296 12.87 -44.49 -20.46
N ARG A 297 12.45 -44.30 -19.20
CA ARG A 297 13.37 -43.96 -18.12
C ARG A 297 13.20 -44.90 -16.93
N ALA A 298 14.26 -45.64 -16.71
CA ALA A 298 14.46 -46.64 -15.69
C ALA A 298 14.20 -46.13 -14.26
N THR A 299 13.57 -47.00 -13.48
CA THR A 299 13.57 -47.02 -12.02
C THR A 299 14.97 -47.33 -11.50
N PRO A 300 15.41 -46.68 -10.40
CA PRO A 300 16.32 -47.33 -9.47
C PRO A 300 15.68 -47.49 -8.09
N ALA A 301 15.71 -48.76 -7.68
CA ALA A 301 15.90 -49.32 -6.35
C ALA A 301 15.85 -48.40 -5.11
N MET A 302 15.06 -48.91 -4.16
CA MET A 302 15.09 -48.64 -2.73
C MET A 302 16.51 -48.71 -2.16
N SER A 303 16.83 -47.81 -1.21
CA SER A 303 17.91 -48.01 -0.24
C SER A 303 17.57 -47.36 1.09
N ALA A 304 18.08 -48.00 2.13
CA ALA A 304 17.60 -48.02 3.49
C ALA A 304 17.88 -46.76 4.32
N THR A 305 17.00 -46.55 5.30
CA THR A 305 17.14 -45.75 6.51
C THR A 305 18.43 -46.04 7.29
N PRO A 306 19.02 -45.01 7.93
CA PRO A 306 19.67 -45.21 9.22
C PRO A 306 19.04 -44.34 10.32
N ALA A 307 18.94 -44.95 11.49
CA ALA A 307 18.41 -44.40 12.74
C ALA A 307 19.32 -43.30 13.34
N PRO A 308 18.78 -42.39 14.17
CA PRO A 308 19.58 -41.42 14.93
C PRO A 308 20.26 -42.08 16.14
N PRO A 309 21.47 -41.65 16.54
CA PRO A 309 22.05 -42.05 17.81
C PRO A 309 21.48 -41.21 18.97
N ASP A 310 21.00 -41.93 19.99
CA ASP A 310 20.88 -41.44 21.36
C ASP A 310 22.27 -41.08 21.89
N ASP A 311 22.42 -39.90 22.50
CA ASP A 311 23.45 -39.73 23.52
C ASP A 311 22.96 -38.82 24.64
N SER A 312 22.69 -39.48 25.75
CA SER A 312 22.38 -38.93 27.06
C SER A 312 23.63 -38.99 27.92
N THR A 313 24.21 -37.85 28.28
CA THR A 313 25.13 -37.77 29.42
C THR A 313 24.77 -36.58 30.31
N ASN A 314 24.08 -36.92 31.39
CA ASN A 314 24.08 -36.18 32.64
C ASN A 314 25.53 -36.03 33.16
N SER A 315 25.85 -34.85 33.67
CA SER A 315 26.91 -34.68 34.67
C SER A 315 26.56 -33.50 35.57
N ASP A 316 26.03 -33.86 36.74
CA ASP A 316 26.02 -33.07 37.97
C ASP A 316 27.43 -32.65 38.38
N SER A 317 27.49 -31.55 39.16
CA SER A 317 28.49 -31.12 40.17
C SER A 317 28.68 -29.61 40.01
N SER A 318 28.73 -28.71 41.00
CA SER A 318 28.76 -28.73 42.46
C SER A 318 28.83 -27.23 42.84
N SER A 319 28.01 -26.73 43.78
CA SER A 319 28.46 -26.32 45.12
C SER A 319 29.34 -25.06 45.18
N ALA A 320 28.72 -23.91 45.55
CA ALA A 320 29.03 -22.96 46.66
C ALA A 320 30.50 -22.57 47.00
N PRO A 321 30.79 -21.44 47.70
CA PRO A 321 29.89 -20.67 48.56
C PRO A 321 30.03 -19.14 48.54
N ALA A 322 29.08 -18.51 49.25
CA ALA A 322 29.21 -17.20 49.87
C ALA A 322 30.17 -17.29 51.07
N ASP A 323 31.01 -16.28 51.27
CA ASP A 323 31.43 -15.90 52.61
C ASP A 323 31.88 -14.43 52.69
N SER A 324 31.51 -13.87 53.82
CA SER A 324 31.75 -12.53 54.36
C SER A 324 33.21 -12.26 54.76
N ALA A 325 33.68 -11.02 54.62
CA ALA A 325 34.45 -10.32 55.66
C ALA A 325 34.78 -8.86 55.24
N THR A 326 34.34 -7.91 56.05
CA THR A 326 35.02 -6.62 56.27
C THR A 326 36.30 -6.86 57.09
N PRO A 327 37.29 -5.97 56.99
CA PRO A 327 37.57 -5.12 58.15
C PRO A 327 37.93 -3.67 57.81
N ASP A 328 37.76 -2.85 58.86
CA ASP A 328 38.11 -1.45 58.99
C ASP A 328 39.61 -1.12 58.83
N ASP A 329 39.80 0.15 58.48
CA ASP A 329 40.75 1.12 59.01
C ASP A 329 42.21 1.24 58.52
N SER A 330 42.48 2.51 58.18
CA SER A 330 43.70 3.28 58.47
C SER A 330 44.91 3.22 57.51
N ALA A 331 45.01 4.30 56.74
CA ALA A 331 46.18 5.17 56.58
C ALA A 331 47.54 4.54 56.22
N ASN A 332 48.00 4.81 54.99
CA ASN A 332 49.35 5.35 54.83
C ASN A 332 49.50 6.22 53.57
N ALA A 333 50.27 7.29 53.72
CA ALA A 333 50.54 8.30 52.72
C ALA A 333 51.79 7.94 51.89
N ASN A 334 51.86 8.54 50.69
CA ASN A 334 53.05 8.72 49.84
C ASN A 334 53.69 7.46 49.24
N GLU A 335 53.19 7.03 48.08
CA GLU A 335 54.01 6.45 47.02
C GLU A 335 53.71 7.17 45.68
N PRO A 336 54.74 7.50 44.88
CA PRO A 336 54.55 8.08 43.55
C PRO A 336 53.91 7.05 42.60
N PRO A 337 53.12 7.50 41.61
CA PRO A 337 52.35 6.59 40.75
C PRO A 337 53.29 5.65 39.99
N ALA A 338 53.20 4.36 40.30
CA ALA A 338 53.75 3.30 39.46
C ALA A 338 53.09 3.42 38.08
N SER A 339 53.94 3.48 37.05
CA SER A 339 53.56 3.53 35.65
C SER A 339 52.50 2.49 35.32
N THR A 340 51.28 2.94 35.04
CA THR A 340 50.23 2.12 34.45
C THR A 340 50.81 1.46 33.20
N PRO A 341 50.84 0.12 33.08
CA PRO A 341 51.27 -0.51 31.84
C PRO A 341 50.41 0.06 30.70
N ALA A 342 51.08 0.53 29.65
CA ALA A 342 50.41 1.11 28.50
C ALA A 342 49.27 0.18 28.03
N PRO A 343 48.09 0.71 27.70
CA PRO A 343 46.94 -0.10 27.31
C PRO A 343 47.35 -1.01 26.15
N ASN A 344 47.28 -2.32 26.43
CA ASN A 344 47.54 -3.48 25.59
C ASN A 344 47.67 -3.16 24.09
N SER A 345 48.89 -3.28 23.55
CA SER A 345 49.06 -3.40 22.10
C SER A 345 48.19 -4.57 21.61
N PRO A 346 47.36 -4.38 20.57
CA PRO A 346 46.51 -5.44 20.05
C PRO A 346 47.41 -6.61 19.64
N SER A 347 47.18 -7.78 20.23
CA SER A 347 47.84 -9.01 19.83
C SER A 347 47.56 -9.28 18.36
N THR A 348 48.61 -9.52 17.57
CA THR A 348 48.47 -9.91 16.17
C THR A 348 47.62 -11.19 16.10
N PRO A 349 46.55 -11.23 15.30
CA PRO A 349 45.70 -12.41 15.19
C PRO A 349 46.53 -13.60 14.68
N ALA A 350 46.27 -14.80 15.21
CA ALA A 350 47.02 -16.01 14.85
C ALA A 350 46.54 -16.63 13.52
N SER A 351 45.37 -16.21 13.02
CA SER A 351 44.78 -16.69 11.75
C SER A 351 43.90 -15.63 11.09
N VAL A 352 43.62 -15.81 9.80
CA VAL A 352 42.67 -14.97 9.03
C VAL A 352 41.27 -15.02 9.65
N ALA A 353 40.79 -16.20 10.00
CA ALA A 353 39.50 -16.38 10.70
C ALA A 353 39.44 -15.59 12.02
N GLU A 354 40.49 -15.64 12.84
CA GLU A 354 40.56 -14.87 14.10
C GLU A 354 40.62 -13.36 13.85
N ALA A 355 41.33 -12.92 12.81
CA ALA A 355 41.39 -11.52 12.41
C ALA A 355 40.03 -10.99 11.97
N ILE A 356 39.29 -11.78 11.17
CA ILE A 356 37.92 -11.47 10.73
C ILE A 356 36.99 -11.40 11.94
N ASP A 357 37.02 -12.40 12.82
CA ASP A 357 36.20 -12.42 14.03
C ASP A 357 36.51 -11.23 14.97
N ALA A 358 37.79 -10.88 15.12
CA ALA A 358 38.23 -9.72 15.89
C ALA A 358 37.78 -8.40 15.25
N LEU A 359 37.84 -8.29 13.91
CA LEU A 359 37.39 -7.11 13.17
C LEU A 359 35.89 -6.88 13.35
N LEU A 360 35.11 -7.95 13.24
CA LEU A 360 33.65 -7.92 13.38
C LEU A 360 33.23 -7.54 14.82
N ARG A 361 34.04 -7.89 15.83
CA ARG A 361 33.80 -7.53 17.23
C ARG A 361 34.36 -6.16 17.63
N SER A 362 35.26 -5.59 16.83
CA SER A 362 35.94 -4.33 17.17
C SER A 362 34.99 -3.14 17.10
N GLU A 363 34.91 -2.36 18.18
CA GLU A 363 34.15 -1.10 18.22
C GLU A 363 35.00 0.13 17.83
N THR A 364 36.33 0.00 17.82
CA THR A 364 37.23 1.14 17.61
C THR A 364 37.72 1.21 16.17
N SER A 365 37.63 2.39 15.56
CA SER A 365 38.06 2.64 14.18
C SER A 365 39.56 2.33 13.96
N THR A 366 40.41 2.60 14.97
CA THR A 366 41.85 2.36 14.88
C THR A 366 42.19 0.86 14.83
N ALA A 367 41.54 0.05 15.66
CA ALA A 367 41.74 -1.40 15.62
C ALA A 367 41.17 -1.99 14.33
N LYS A 368 40.03 -1.48 13.84
CA LYS A 368 39.47 -1.88 12.54
C LYS A 368 40.43 -1.60 11.38
N ALA A 369 40.98 -0.39 11.31
CA ALA A 369 41.94 -0.01 10.27
C ALA A 369 43.20 -0.87 10.29
N SER A 370 43.70 -1.21 11.49
CA SER A 370 44.91 -2.04 11.64
C SER A 370 44.67 -3.49 11.19
N LEU A 371 43.50 -4.05 11.52
CA LEU A 371 43.11 -5.40 11.10
C LEU A 371 42.81 -5.47 9.60
N LEU A 372 42.15 -4.45 9.02
CA LEU A 372 41.93 -4.37 7.58
C LEU A 372 43.23 -4.30 6.80
N ALA A 373 44.19 -3.48 7.24
CA ALA A 373 45.52 -3.41 6.63
C ALA A 373 46.26 -4.75 6.70
N TRP A 374 46.16 -5.46 7.84
CA TRP A 374 46.76 -6.80 7.96
C TRP A 374 46.10 -7.81 7.03
N LEU A 375 44.77 -7.79 6.88
CA LEU A 375 44.02 -8.69 6.00
C LEU A 375 44.32 -8.45 4.51
N GLN A 376 44.63 -7.21 4.11
CA GLN A 376 45.03 -6.89 2.73
C GLN A 376 46.30 -7.63 2.28
N ASP A 377 47.19 -7.96 3.22
CA ASP A 377 48.47 -8.62 2.94
C ASP A 377 48.37 -10.16 2.98
N GLN A 378 47.22 -10.73 3.34
CA GLN A 378 47.03 -12.18 3.44
C GLN A 378 46.36 -12.76 2.19
N ASP A 379 46.76 -13.98 1.81
CA ASP A 379 46.05 -14.79 0.82
C ASP A 379 44.85 -15.46 1.50
N ILE A 380 43.64 -14.99 1.17
CA ILE A 380 42.42 -15.38 1.89
C ILE A 380 41.82 -16.63 1.25
N ALA A 381 41.74 -17.71 2.02
CA ALA A 381 41.16 -18.96 1.56
C ALA A 381 39.64 -18.81 1.29
N PRO A 382 39.05 -19.60 0.37
CA PRO A 382 37.61 -19.59 0.13
C PRO A 382 36.75 -19.86 1.39
N GLU A 383 37.29 -20.64 2.33
CA GLU A 383 36.66 -20.92 3.63
C GLU A 383 36.47 -19.64 4.45
N ASP A 384 37.46 -18.74 4.45
CA ASP A 384 37.38 -17.46 5.15
C ASP A 384 36.38 -16.51 4.48
N GLN A 385 36.24 -16.55 3.14
CA GLN A 385 35.23 -15.78 2.41
C GLN A 385 33.81 -16.17 2.84
N SER A 386 33.56 -17.47 3.06
CA SER A 386 32.27 -17.97 3.54
C SER A 386 31.91 -17.41 4.93
N ALA A 387 32.90 -17.22 5.81
CA ALA A 387 32.70 -16.65 7.14
C ALA A 387 32.38 -15.15 7.11
N VAL A 388 32.87 -14.43 6.10
CA VAL A 388 32.49 -13.04 5.81
C VAL A 388 31.08 -12.99 5.24
N LEU A 389 30.78 -13.83 4.24
CA LEU A 389 29.48 -13.91 3.59
C LEU A 389 28.36 -14.19 4.60
N ALA A 390 28.53 -15.15 5.51
CA ALA A 390 27.54 -15.47 6.56
C ALA A 390 27.17 -14.28 7.48
N ARG A 391 27.88 -13.15 7.41
CA ARG A 391 27.68 -11.98 8.25
C ARG A 391 27.31 -10.70 7.49
N ILE A 392 27.19 -10.76 6.17
CA ILE A 392 26.82 -9.59 5.35
C ILE A 392 25.44 -9.04 5.74
N ASN A 393 24.52 -9.89 6.19
CA ASN A 393 23.18 -9.50 6.65
C ASN A 393 23.03 -9.65 8.17
N ALA A 394 24.13 -9.51 8.93
CA ALA A 394 24.10 -9.55 10.38
C ALA A 394 23.21 -8.44 10.96
N ARG A 395 22.42 -8.78 11.98
CA ARG A 395 21.50 -7.84 12.65
C ARG A 395 22.20 -6.65 13.30
N ASN A 396 23.47 -6.81 13.68
CA ASN A 396 24.28 -5.74 14.24
C ASN A 396 24.88 -4.90 13.09
N PRO A 397 24.54 -3.60 12.98
CA PRO A 397 25.03 -2.75 11.89
C PRO A 397 26.56 -2.65 11.85
N ASN A 398 27.24 -2.69 12.99
CA ASN A 398 28.71 -2.61 13.03
C ASN A 398 29.38 -3.86 12.43
N ILE A 399 28.76 -5.03 12.62
CA ILE A 399 29.23 -6.31 12.05
C ILE A 399 28.94 -6.31 10.56
N GLN A 400 27.75 -5.88 10.16
CA GLN A 400 27.35 -5.77 8.76
C GLN A 400 28.25 -4.80 8.00
N ASP A 401 28.52 -3.60 8.53
CA ASP A 401 29.38 -2.62 7.87
C ASP A 401 30.80 -3.15 7.69
N ALA A 402 31.36 -3.80 8.72
CA ALA A 402 32.67 -4.45 8.63
C ALA A 402 32.68 -5.60 7.60
N ALA A 403 31.62 -6.42 7.55
CA ALA A 403 31.49 -7.46 6.54
C ALA A 403 31.41 -6.88 5.12
N ASN A 404 30.79 -5.72 4.93
CA ASN A 404 30.69 -5.05 3.63
C ASN A 404 32.03 -4.49 3.16
N GLU A 405 32.76 -3.85 4.07
CA GLU A 405 34.13 -3.39 3.81
C GLU A 405 35.03 -4.57 3.41
N LEU A 406 34.89 -5.72 4.09
CA LEU A 406 35.60 -6.94 3.73
C LEU A 406 35.15 -7.51 2.38
N VAL A 407 33.86 -7.51 2.05
CA VAL A 407 33.39 -7.96 0.73
C VAL A 407 34.04 -7.18 -0.40
N GLU A 408 34.14 -5.85 -0.25
CA GLU A 408 34.79 -4.97 -1.23
C GLU A 408 36.31 -5.20 -1.27
N LEU A 409 36.95 -5.29 -0.09
CA LEU A 409 38.39 -5.51 0.04
C LEU A 409 38.85 -6.83 -0.58
N LEU A 410 38.09 -7.89 -0.32
CA LEU A 410 38.40 -9.25 -0.75
C LEU A 410 37.91 -9.55 -2.16
N GLN A 411 37.26 -8.57 -2.81
CA GLN A 411 36.71 -8.70 -4.16
C GLN A 411 35.82 -9.95 -4.28
N ILE A 412 35.01 -10.21 -3.26
CA ILE A 412 34.15 -11.40 -3.24
C ILE A 412 33.22 -11.34 -4.46
N PRO A 413 33.15 -12.39 -5.31
CA PRO A 413 32.34 -12.37 -6.51
C PRO A 413 30.86 -12.09 -6.21
N THR A 414 30.22 -11.24 -7.01
CA THR A 414 28.79 -10.90 -6.87
C THR A 414 27.89 -12.14 -6.83
N ALA A 415 28.25 -13.20 -7.57
CA ALA A 415 27.53 -14.47 -7.55
C ALA A 415 27.47 -15.10 -6.15
N ALA A 416 28.58 -15.07 -5.39
CA ALA A 416 28.63 -15.62 -4.03
C ALA A 416 27.84 -14.75 -3.03
N ILE A 417 27.83 -13.43 -3.23
CA ILE A 417 27.00 -12.50 -2.45
C ILE A 417 25.51 -12.79 -2.69
N ILE A 418 25.12 -12.99 -3.95
CA ILE A 418 23.75 -13.34 -4.31
C ILE A 418 23.36 -14.67 -3.67
N GLU A 419 24.18 -15.72 -3.81
CA GLU A 419 23.92 -17.04 -3.23
C GLU A 419 23.71 -16.97 -1.72
N GLN A 420 24.56 -16.23 -1.00
CA GLN A 420 24.36 -16.02 0.44
C GLN A 420 23.08 -15.25 0.75
N CYS A 421 22.76 -14.21 -0.03
CA CYS A 421 21.49 -13.48 0.15
C CYS A 421 20.27 -14.37 -0.10
N LEU A 422 20.36 -15.33 -1.03
CA LEU A 422 19.30 -16.32 -1.25
C LEU A 422 19.13 -17.24 -0.03
N ALA A 423 20.24 -17.72 0.54
CA ALA A 423 20.20 -18.49 1.79
C ALA A 423 19.59 -17.67 2.95
N ASP A 424 19.96 -16.40 3.06
CA ASP A 424 19.48 -15.51 4.12
C ASP A 424 17.98 -15.18 3.98
N LEU A 425 17.43 -15.14 2.76
CA LEU A 425 15.99 -14.97 2.53
C LEU A 425 15.18 -16.15 3.10
N GLU A 426 15.75 -17.35 3.13
CA GLU A 426 15.11 -18.54 3.70
C GLU A 426 15.15 -18.52 5.23
N ASP A 427 16.15 -17.88 5.84
CA ASP A 427 16.24 -17.76 7.30
C ASP A 427 15.32 -16.66 7.86
N SER A 428 14.24 -17.10 8.52
CA SER A 428 13.27 -16.24 9.21
C SER A 428 13.87 -15.29 10.25
N SER A 429 15.09 -15.55 10.74
CA SER A 429 15.78 -14.74 11.75
C SER A 429 16.39 -13.45 11.18
N ILE A 430 16.65 -13.40 9.87
CA ILE A 430 17.33 -12.30 9.19
C ILE A 430 16.32 -11.25 8.71
N ASP A 431 16.71 -9.97 8.79
CA ASP A 431 15.91 -8.84 8.30
C ASP A 431 15.95 -8.78 6.76
N ASN A 432 14.88 -9.26 6.14
CA ASN A 432 14.71 -9.27 4.68
C ASN A 432 14.85 -7.89 4.03
N ARG A 433 14.62 -6.78 4.75
CA ARG A 433 14.80 -5.44 4.16
C ARG A 433 16.26 -5.20 3.82
N GLN A 434 17.18 -5.70 4.64
CA GLN A 434 18.61 -5.57 4.40
C GLN A 434 19.01 -6.43 3.22
N VAL A 435 18.58 -7.70 3.21
CA VAL A 435 18.83 -8.64 2.12
C VAL A 435 18.32 -8.09 0.79
N ALA A 436 17.08 -7.58 0.76
CA ALA A 436 16.48 -6.98 -0.44
C ALA A 436 17.24 -5.75 -0.94
N ARG A 437 17.63 -4.83 -0.05
CA ARG A 437 18.42 -3.64 -0.44
C ARG A 437 19.77 -4.03 -1.04
N ARG A 438 20.39 -5.07 -0.51
CA ARG A 438 21.65 -5.59 -1.03
C ARG A 438 21.47 -6.23 -2.41
N LEU A 439 20.46 -7.08 -2.55
CA LEU A 439 20.12 -7.69 -3.84
C LEU A 439 19.81 -6.63 -4.91
N ALA A 440 19.10 -5.56 -4.56
CA ALA A 440 18.82 -4.44 -5.47
C ALA A 440 20.08 -3.64 -5.88
N ALA A 441 21.18 -3.73 -5.12
CA ALA A 441 22.45 -3.09 -5.45
C ALA A 441 23.37 -3.98 -6.29
N CYS A 442 23.09 -5.29 -6.37
CA CYS A 442 23.91 -6.24 -7.12
C CYS A 442 23.52 -6.21 -8.61
N GLU A 443 24.51 -6.21 -9.51
CA GLU A 443 24.26 -6.45 -10.92
C GLU A 443 24.05 -7.96 -11.14
N VAL A 444 22.82 -8.34 -11.48
CA VAL A 444 22.43 -9.76 -11.56
C VAL A 444 22.63 -10.29 -12.98
N GLU A 445 23.58 -11.22 -13.12
CA GLU A 445 23.80 -12.00 -14.34
C GLU A 445 22.53 -12.74 -14.77
N ALA A 446 22.38 -12.97 -16.08
CA ALA A 446 21.16 -13.57 -16.65
C ALA A 446 20.82 -14.94 -16.04
N ASP A 447 21.83 -15.77 -15.76
CA ASP A 447 21.64 -17.12 -15.22
C ASP A 447 21.17 -17.10 -13.76
N SER A 448 21.74 -16.19 -12.95
CA SER A 448 21.37 -15.98 -11.54
C SER A 448 20.00 -15.31 -11.37
N ARG A 449 19.53 -14.60 -12.41
CA ARG A 449 18.26 -13.87 -12.38
C ARG A 449 17.06 -14.78 -12.13
N VAL A 450 17.05 -15.94 -12.77
CA VAL A 450 15.95 -16.93 -12.67
C VAL A 450 15.87 -17.51 -11.27
N ALA A 451 17.01 -17.91 -10.71
CA ALA A 451 17.09 -18.44 -9.34
C ALA A 451 16.66 -17.36 -8.32
N LEU A 452 17.13 -16.13 -8.52
CA LEU A 452 16.80 -14.99 -7.68
C LEU A 452 15.32 -14.65 -7.69
N GLY A 453 14.69 -14.54 -8.87
CA GLY A 453 13.26 -14.21 -8.95
C GLY A 453 12.38 -15.29 -8.31
N ARG A 454 12.72 -16.58 -8.44
CA ARG A 454 12.04 -17.67 -7.74
C ARG A 454 12.15 -17.55 -6.22
N ALA A 455 13.35 -17.32 -5.71
CA ALA A 455 13.58 -17.16 -4.29
C ALA A 455 12.85 -15.93 -3.71
N LEU A 456 12.84 -14.82 -4.45
CA LEU A 456 12.08 -13.62 -4.08
C LEU A 456 10.57 -13.89 -4.05
N ALA A 457 10.01 -14.58 -5.04
CA ALA A 457 8.59 -14.95 -5.04
C ALA A 457 8.22 -15.84 -3.84
N LYS A 458 9.07 -16.82 -3.52
CA LYS A 458 8.92 -17.68 -2.32
C LYS A 458 8.98 -16.85 -1.03
N ALA A 459 9.95 -15.93 -0.93
CA ALA A 459 10.11 -15.05 0.24
C ALA A 459 8.92 -14.09 0.43
N ILE A 460 8.40 -13.52 -0.67
CA ILE A 460 7.20 -12.66 -0.67
C ILE A 460 5.99 -13.43 -0.15
N THR A 461 5.79 -14.66 -0.63
CA THR A 461 4.69 -15.53 -0.19
C THR A 461 4.78 -15.88 1.30
N ALA A 462 5.99 -16.16 1.80
CA ALA A 462 6.19 -16.61 3.18
C ALA A 462 5.97 -15.52 4.24
N ARG A 463 6.32 -14.25 3.97
CA ARG A 463 6.50 -13.25 5.06
C ARG A 463 5.50 -12.10 5.12
N GLY A 464 4.69 -11.86 4.09
CA GLY A 464 3.47 -11.03 4.11
C GLY A 464 3.57 -9.53 4.48
N VAL A 465 4.31 -9.10 5.51
CA VAL A 465 4.13 -7.78 6.14
C VAL A 465 5.08 -6.70 5.62
N GLU A 466 6.25 -7.07 5.10
CA GLU A 466 7.32 -6.13 4.71
C GLU A 466 7.83 -6.39 3.28
N LEU A 467 6.94 -6.15 2.31
CA LEU A 467 7.16 -6.59 0.93
C LEU A 467 7.88 -5.56 0.05
N ASP A 468 7.80 -4.25 0.34
CA ASP A 468 8.19 -3.22 -0.64
C ASP A 468 9.62 -3.37 -1.19
N PRO A 469 10.68 -3.56 -0.37
CA PRO A 469 12.03 -3.74 -0.91
C PRO A 469 12.18 -5.03 -1.73
N LEU A 470 11.53 -6.11 -1.30
CA LEU A 470 11.56 -7.39 -2.02
C LEU A 470 10.82 -7.28 -3.35
N VAL A 471 9.70 -6.55 -3.38
CA VAL A 471 8.89 -6.34 -4.58
C VAL A 471 9.64 -5.47 -5.59
N GLU A 472 10.30 -4.40 -5.15
CA GLU A 472 11.13 -3.59 -6.06
C GLU A 472 12.30 -4.38 -6.63
N THR A 473 12.97 -5.19 -5.79
CA THR A 473 14.02 -6.10 -6.27
C THR A 473 13.44 -7.13 -7.25
N PHE A 474 12.27 -7.69 -6.96
CA PHE A 474 11.63 -8.67 -7.83
C PHE A 474 11.20 -8.06 -9.16
N LYS A 475 10.72 -6.80 -9.20
CA LYS A 475 10.44 -6.09 -10.45
C LYS A 475 11.70 -6.00 -11.33
N GLN A 476 12.85 -5.68 -10.75
CA GLN A 476 14.11 -5.53 -11.50
C GLN A 476 14.63 -6.84 -12.10
N CYS A 477 14.36 -7.98 -11.45
CA CYS A 477 14.81 -9.29 -11.92
C CYS A 477 13.72 -10.12 -12.63
N ALA A 478 12.44 -9.74 -12.52
CA ALA A 478 11.34 -10.48 -13.15
C ALA A 478 11.45 -10.48 -14.68
N GLY A 479 11.18 -11.65 -15.25
CA GLY A 479 11.22 -11.96 -16.68
C GLY A 479 10.11 -12.94 -17.04
N HIS A 480 9.99 -13.31 -18.32
CA HIS A 480 8.96 -14.25 -18.79
C HIS A 480 9.04 -15.61 -18.09
N GLU A 481 10.25 -16.02 -17.70
CA GLU A 481 10.52 -17.25 -16.96
C GLU A 481 9.93 -17.26 -15.54
N HIS A 482 9.48 -16.12 -15.02
CA HIS A 482 8.89 -15.95 -13.69
C HIS A 482 7.35 -15.88 -13.71
N VAL A 483 6.73 -16.05 -14.88
CA VAL A 483 5.27 -16.03 -15.03
C VAL A 483 4.56 -17.02 -14.08
N PRO A 484 5.01 -18.29 -13.91
CA PRO A 484 4.36 -19.23 -12.99
C PRO A 484 4.32 -18.72 -11.54
N GLU A 485 5.42 -18.17 -11.06
CA GLU A 485 5.57 -17.66 -9.70
C GLU A 485 4.72 -16.40 -9.48
N ILE A 486 4.62 -15.52 -10.48
CA ILE A 486 3.74 -14.35 -10.42
C ILE A 486 2.26 -14.79 -10.41
N ILE A 487 1.89 -15.81 -11.19
CA ILE A 487 0.53 -16.37 -11.17
C ILE A 487 0.21 -16.95 -9.78
N GLU A 488 1.17 -17.59 -9.11
CA GLU A 488 1.02 -18.09 -7.74
C GLU A 488 0.82 -16.96 -6.72
N LEU A 489 1.59 -15.86 -6.84
CA LEU A 489 1.42 -14.66 -6.03
C LEU A 489 0.04 -13.99 -6.21
N LEU A 490 -0.55 -14.12 -7.41
CA LEU A 490 -1.87 -13.63 -7.75
C LEU A 490 -3.00 -14.63 -7.42
N SER A 491 -2.71 -15.73 -6.72
CA SER A 491 -3.75 -16.70 -6.36
C SER A 491 -4.64 -16.20 -5.22
N GLU A 492 -5.93 -16.57 -5.25
CA GLU A 492 -6.95 -16.12 -4.30
C GLU A 492 -6.66 -16.50 -2.84
N LYS A 493 -5.77 -17.46 -2.62
CA LYS A 493 -5.36 -17.93 -1.29
C LYS A 493 -4.40 -16.98 -0.58
N GLN A 494 -3.84 -16.00 -1.31
CA GLN A 494 -2.80 -15.12 -0.79
C GLN A 494 -3.38 -13.99 0.07
N SER A 495 -2.57 -13.53 1.02
CA SER A 495 -2.92 -12.35 1.81
C SER A 495 -3.00 -11.09 0.93
N GLY A 496 -3.79 -10.09 1.34
CA GLY A 496 -3.98 -8.87 0.56
C GLY A 496 -2.67 -8.15 0.19
N LYS A 497 -1.65 -8.21 1.05
CA LYS A 497 -0.32 -7.62 0.76
C LYS A 497 0.45 -8.41 -0.29
N VAL A 498 0.38 -9.74 -0.26
CA VAL A 498 1.02 -10.62 -1.25
C VAL A 498 0.34 -10.45 -2.61
N LEU A 499 -0.98 -10.30 -2.64
CA LEU A 499 -1.72 -9.95 -3.87
C LEU A 499 -1.29 -8.59 -4.44
N ASP A 500 -1.10 -7.57 -3.59
CA ASP A 500 -0.62 -6.25 -4.03
C ASP A 500 0.81 -6.35 -4.60
N ALA A 501 1.68 -7.17 -4.00
CA ALA A 501 3.00 -7.48 -4.53
C ALA A 501 2.92 -8.14 -5.91
N GLY A 502 2.14 -9.21 -6.05
CA GLY A 502 1.94 -9.90 -7.33
C GLY A 502 1.41 -8.97 -8.42
N ARG A 503 0.47 -8.08 -8.09
CA ARG A 503 -0.05 -7.04 -9.01
C ARG A 503 1.04 -6.08 -9.45
N ALA A 504 1.84 -5.58 -8.53
CA ALA A 504 2.92 -4.64 -8.83
C ALA A 504 3.97 -5.25 -9.76
N VAL A 505 4.30 -6.54 -9.58
CA VAL A 505 5.21 -7.25 -10.48
C VAL A 505 4.56 -7.52 -11.84
N ALA A 506 3.28 -7.90 -11.87
CA ALA A 506 2.55 -8.11 -13.13
C ALA A 506 2.46 -6.84 -14.00
N ILE A 507 2.25 -5.67 -13.38
CA ILE A 507 2.26 -4.37 -14.07
C ILE A 507 3.63 -4.09 -14.70
N HIS A 508 4.71 -4.41 -13.99
CA HIS A 508 6.06 -4.17 -14.46
C HIS A 508 6.42 -5.11 -15.63
N LEU A 509 6.13 -6.40 -15.48
CA LEU A 509 6.47 -7.43 -16.46
C LEU A 509 5.69 -7.26 -17.78
N ARG A 510 4.41 -6.85 -17.69
CA ARG A 510 3.50 -6.70 -18.85
C ARG A 510 3.37 -7.97 -19.71
N ASP A 511 3.46 -9.15 -19.11
CA ASP A 511 3.34 -10.41 -19.84
C ASP A 511 1.88 -10.84 -20.06
N PRO A 512 1.46 -11.14 -21.31
CA PRO A 512 0.11 -11.61 -21.63
C PRO A 512 -0.35 -12.84 -20.84
N ASP A 513 0.56 -13.75 -20.49
CA ASP A 513 0.23 -15.00 -19.81
C ASP A 513 -0.16 -14.77 -18.34
N VAL A 514 0.22 -13.63 -17.76
CA VAL A 514 -0.13 -13.24 -16.39
C VAL A 514 -1.53 -12.60 -16.30
N TYR A 515 -2.02 -12.01 -17.40
CA TYR A 515 -3.26 -11.24 -17.41
C TYR A 515 -4.51 -12.01 -16.97
N PRO A 516 -4.72 -13.29 -17.35
CA PRO A 516 -5.84 -14.07 -16.83
C PRO A 516 -5.79 -14.23 -15.30
N ALA A 517 -4.61 -14.30 -14.69
CA ALA A 517 -4.47 -14.34 -13.23
C ALA A 517 -4.82 -13.00 -12.59
N VAL A 518 -4.39 -11.88 -13.18
CA VAL A 518 -4.75 -10.53 -12.72
C VAL A 518 -6.27 -10.32 -12.78
N VAL A 519 -6.90 -10.66 -13.91
CA VAL A 519 -8.34 -10.45 -14.10
C VAL A 519 -9.17 -11.36 -13.18
N ARG A 520 -8.69 -12.57 -12.85
CA ARG A 520 -9.36 -13.45 -11.86
C ARG A 520 -9.50 -12.80 -10.49
N LEU A 521 -8.63 -11.84 -10.12
CA LEU A 521 -8.78 -11.09 -8.87
C LEU A 521 -9.99 -10.14 -8.85
N ILE A 522 -10.72 -9.99 -9.96
CA ILE A 522 -12.04 -9.36 -9.97
C ILE A 522 -13.05 -10.21 -9.21
N ASP A 523 -12.88 -11.54 -9.15
CA ASP A 523 -13.81 -12.42 -8.46
C ASP A 523 -13.63 -12.43 -6.94
N VAL A 524 -12.47 -11.98 -6.44
CA VAL A 524 -12.15 -11.92 -5.01
C VAL A 524 -12.95 -10.81 -4.33
N PRO A 525 -13.67 -11.09 -3.22
CA PRO A 525 -14.38 -10.06 -2.47
C PRO A 525 -13.43 -8.95 -2.01
N PHE A 526 -13.83 -7.69 -2.22
CA PHE A 526 -13.01 -6.48 -1.96
C PHE A 526 -11.79 -6.30 -2.90
N GLY A 527 -11.54 -7.22 -3.83
CA GLY A 527 -10.48 -7.11 -4.84
C GLY A 527 -10.80 -6.12 -5.96
N ASP A 528 -12.09 -5.91 -6.24
CA ASP A 528 -12.63 -5.20 -7.40
C ASP A 528 -11.92 -3.87 -7.72
N ARG A 529 -11.78 -2.97 -6.75
CA ARG A 529 -11.26 -1.61 -7.00
C ARG A 529 -9.77 -1.61 -7.35
N ARG A 530 -8.96 -2.34 -6.59
CA ARG A 530 -7.51 -2.43 -6.82
C ARG A 530 -7.20 -3.21 -8.08
N THR A 531 -7.91 -4.31 -8.32
CA THR A 531 -7.76 -5.08 -9.56
C THR A 531 -8.14 -4.20 -10.77
N ALA A 532 -9.21 -3.41 -10.68
CA ALA A 532 -9.58 -2.49 -11.75
C ALA A 532 -8.51 -1.43 -12.05
N GLU A 533 -7.87 -0.87 -11.02
CA GLU A 533 -6.74 0.06 -11.16
C GLU A 533 -5.55 -0.59 -11.88
N VAL A 534 -5.17 -1.80 -11.47
CA VAL A 534 -4.12 -2.59 -12.11
C VAL A 534 -4.44 -2.88 -13.59
N CYS A 535 -5.68 -3.27 -13.89
CA CYS A 535 -6.10 -3.51 -15.28
C CYS A 535 -5.99 -2.24 -16.13
N ARG A 536 -6.33 -1.06 -15.58
CA ARG A 536 -6.18 0.22 -16.29
C ARG A 536 -4.72 0.57 -16.53
N GLU A 537 -3.84 0.31 -15.57
CA GLU A 537 -2.40 0.61 -15.67
C GLU A 537 -1.69 -0.30 -16.69
N ILE A 538 -2.08 -1.57 -16.78
CA ILE A 538 -1.63 -2.49 -17.83
C ILE A 538 -2.11 -1.99 -19.20
N GLY A 539 -3.35 -1.51 -19.28
CA GLY A 539 -3.91 -0.86 -20.46
C GLY A 539 -4.39 -1.85 -21.52
N PRO A 540 -4.25 -1.54 -22.83
CA PRO A 540 -4.81 -2.32 -23.93
C PRO A 540 -4.48 -3.82 -23.93
N ALA A 541 -3.32 -4.19 -23.41
CA ALA A 541 -2.84 -5.56 -23.45
C ALA A 541 -3.73 -6.54 -22.66
N ILE A 542 -4.47 -6.06 -21.64
CA ILE A 542 -5.31 -6.89 -20.78
C ILE A 542 -6.73 -7.12 -21.32
N GLU A 543 -7.15 -6.41 -22.36
CA GLU A 543 -8.56 -6.36 -22.78
C GLU A 543 -9.12 -7.74 -23.14
N GLN A 544 -8.34 -8.56 -23.84
CA GLN A 544 -8.75 -9.90 -24.24
C GLN A 544 -9.07 -10.79 -23.03
N ALA A 545 -8.30 -10.63 -21.94
CA ALA A 545 -8.54 -11.35 -20.68
C ALA A 545 -9.82 -10.88 -19.95
N LEU A 546 -10.30 -9.67 -20.21
CA LEU A 546 -11.54 -9.11 -19.65
C LEU A 546 -12.80 -9.55 -20.41
N TRP A 547 -12.70 -9.97 -21.68
CA TRP A 547 -13.88 -10.31 -22.48
C TRP A 547 -14.75 -11.42 -21.90
N PRO A 548 -14.21 -12.51 -21.31
CA PRO A 548 -15.02 -13.51 -20.64
C PRO A 548 -15.87 -12.94 -19.50
N TYR A 549 -15.38 -11.91 -18.80
CA TYR A 549 -16.06 -11.28 -17.67
C TYR A 549 -17.28 -10.45 -18.08
N LEU A 550 -17.38 -10.03 -19.35
CA LEU A 550 -18.58 -9.39 -19.89
C LEU A 550 -19.79 -10.33 -19.96
N THR A 551 -19.57 -11.64 -19.86
CA THR A 551 -20.66 -12.64 -19.84
C THR A 551 -21.20 -12.91 -18.44
N ASN A 552 -20.43 -12.59 -17.39
CA ASN A 552 -20.82 -12.80 -16.00
C ASN A 552 -21.60 -11.58 -15.49
N PRO A 553 -22.91 -11.68 -15.20
CA PRO A 553 -23.74 -10.53 -14.85
C PRO A 553 -23.24 -9.77 -13.60
N ARG A 554 -22.59 -10.46 -12.65
CA ARG A 554 -22.06 -9.83 -11.43
C ARG A 554 -20.81 -8.98 -11.69
N ARG A 555 -20.01 -9.34 -12.70
CA ARG A 555 -18.71 -8.73 -12.99
C ARG A 555 -18.67 -7.94 -14.29
N ALA A 556 -19.64 -8.15 -15.18
CA ALA A 556 -19.72 -7.52 -16.48
C ALA A 556 -19.76 -6.00 -16.40
N ARG A 557 -20.39 -5.44 -15.36
CA ARG A 557 -20.40 -3.99 -15.13
C ARG A 557 -18.99 -3.45 -14.88
N LEU A 558 -18.24 -4.06 -13.96
CA LEU A 558 -16.87 -3.64 -13.66
C LEU A 558 -15.95 -3.85 -14.87
N ALA A 559 -16.07 -4.99 -15.56
CA ALA A 559 -15.30 -5.24 -16.78
C ALA A 559 -15.61 -4.21 -17.87
N ALA A 560 -16.88 -3.83 -18.06
CA ALA A 560 -17.26 -2.79 -19.01
C ALA A 560 -16.73 -1.40 -18.62
N GLU A 561 -16.72 -1.06 -17.32
CA GLU A 561 -16.11 0.17 -16.81
C GLU A 561 -14.59 0.18 -17.05
N ILE A 562 -13.89 -0.92 -16.80
CA ILE A 562 -12.44 -1.03 -17.09
C ILE A 562 -12.17 -0.87 -18.59
N LEU A 563 -12.92 -1.56 -19.46
CA LEU A 563 -12.75 -1.46 -20.92
C LEU A 563 -13.07 -0.06 -21.46
N ARG A 564 -14.05 0.62 -20.88
CA ARG A 564 -14.33 2.04 -21.18
C ARG A 564 -13.12 2.90 -20.87
N ASP A 565 -12.50 2.69 -19.72
CA ASP A 565 -11.39 3.51 -19.24
C ASP A 565 -10.10 3.23 -20.05
N ILE A 566 -9.89 1.98 -20.51
CA ILE A 566 -8.76 1.62 -21.41
C ILE A 566 -8.93 2.26 -22.80
N GLY A 567 -10.15 2.32 -23.32
CA GLY A 567 -10.45 3.19 -24.46
C GLY A 567 -10.09 2.64 -25.85
N THR A 568 -9.84 1.34 -26.03
CA THR A 568 -9.48 0.83 -27.37
C THR A 568 -10.70 0.49 -28.23
N PRO A 569 -10.59 0.62 -29.57
CA PRO A 569 -11.67 0.23 -30.48
C PRO A 569 -11.93 -1.29 -30.51
N GLU A 570 -10.98 -2.13 -30.10
CA GLU A 570 -11.13 -3.60 -30.11
C GLU A 570 -12.21 -4.05 -29.12
N SER A 571 -12.37 -3.31 -28.02
CA SER A 571 -13.37 -3.54 -26.99
C SER A 571 -14.81 -3.24 -27.41
N ILE A 572 -15.04 -2.50 -28.50
CA ILE A 572 -16.40 -2.10 -28.94
C ILE A 572 -17.26 -3.32 -29.28
N ARG A 573 -16.71 -4.29 -30.03
CA ARG A 573 -17.49 -5.45 -30.47
C ARG A 573 -17.91 -6.36 -29.30
N PRO A 574 -17.00 -6.73 -28.37
CA PRO A 574 -17.38 -7.43 -27.14
C PRO A 574 -18.41 -6.69 -26.29
N LEU A 575 -18.28 -5.36 -26.13
CA LEU A 575 -19.24 -4.55 -25.35
C LEU A 575 -20.63 -4.53 -25.98
N LEU A 576 -20.74 -4.36 -27.30
CA LEU A 576 -22.02 -4.43 -28.00
C LEU A 576 -22.65 -5.83 -27.91
N ALA A 577 -21.83 -6.89 -28.03
CA ALA A 577 -22.31 -8.25 -27.85
C ALA A 577 -22.81 -8.52 -26.43
N ALA A 578 -22.16 -7.96 -25.41
CA ALA A 578 -22.59 -8.05 -24.02
C ALA A 578 -23.90 -7.29 -23.78
N ALA A 579 -24.00 -6.04 -24.29
CA ALA A 579 -25.22 -5.24 -24.19
C ALA A 579 -26.44 -5.93 -24.84
N ASN A 580 -26.26 -6.56 -25.99
CA ASN A 580 -27.35 -7.23 -26.70
C ASN A 580 -27.79 -8.55 -26.05
N ARG A 581 -26.92 -9.21 -25.28
CA ARG A 581 -27.22 -10.50 -24.63
C ARG A 581 -27.89 -10.37 -23.28
N THR A 582 -27.64 -9.28 -22.56
CA THR A 582 -28.16 -9.09 -21.20
C THR A 582 -29.57 -8.50 -21.21
N THR A 583 -30.40 -8.93 -20.27
CA THR A 583 -31.71 -8.32 -19.98
C THR A 583 -31.61 -7.21 -18.92
N ASP A 584 -30.46 -7.07 -18.27
CA ASP A 584 -30.22 -6.04 -17.26
C ASP A 584 -30.00 -4.67 -17.93
N GLN A 585 -31.00 -3.79 -17.80
CA GLN A 585 -30.96 -2.42 -18.34
C GLN A 585 -29.78 -1.60 -17.81
N SER A 586 -29.30 -1.87 -16.59
CA SER A 586 -28.17 -1.15 -16.02
C SER A 586 -26.87 -1.51 -16.74
N LEU A 587 -26.65 -2.80 -17.01
CA LEU A 587 -25.49 -3.27 -17.78
C LEU A 587 -25.57 -2.82 -19.24
N GLN A 588 -26.75 -2.85 -19.87
CA GLN A 588 -26.95 -2.30 -21.22
C GLN A 588 -26.52 -0.83 -21.30
N ARG A 589 -26.91 -0.02 -20.30
CA ARG A 589 -26.54 1.40 -20.22
C ARG A 589 -25.03 1.58 -20.08
N VAL A 590 -24.39 0.84 -19.17
CA VAL A 590 -22.93 0.95 -18.94
C VAL A 590 -22.15 0.52 -20.19
N CYS A 591 -22.52 -0.58 -20.84
CA CYS A 591 -21.89 -0.99 -22.09
C CYS A 591 -22.12 0.02 -23.23
N GLY A 592 -23.31 0.60 -23.32
CA GLY A 592 -23.63 1.65 -24.30
C GLY A 592 -22.79 2.91 -24.09
N GLU A 593 -22.69 3.38 -22.85
CA GLU A 593 -21.85 4.51 -22.45
C GLU A 593 -20.36 4.23 -22.69
N ALA A 594 -19.91 3.00 -22.43
CA ALA A 594 -18.55 2.58 -22.72
C ALA A 594 -18.23 2.70 -24.22
N VAL A 595 -19.11 2.20 -25.08
CA VAL A 595 -18.95 2.26 -26.54
C VAL A 595 -18.94 3.70 -27.06
N THR A 596 -19.81 4.58 -26.56
CA THR A 596 -19.82 5.99 -26.99
C THR A 596 -18.54 6.70 -26.57
N THR A 597 -18.09 6.46 -25.34
CA THR A 597 -16.85 7.04 -24.79
C THR A 597 -15.63 6.59 -25.59
N ILE A 598 -15.47 5.29 -25.84
CA ILE A 598 -14.37 4.73 -26.65
C ILE A 598 -14.34 5.36 -28.05
N ARG A 599 -15.51 5.51 -28.70
CA ARG A 599 -15.60 6.15 -30.03
C ARG A 599 -15.20 7.63 -30.00
N GLN A 600 -15.56 8.35 -28.95
CA GLN A 600 -15.17 9.75 -28.77
C GLN A 600 -13.67 9.89 -28.53
N GLN A 601 -13.10 9.05 -27.65
CA GLN A 601 -11.66 8.98 -27.41
C GLN A 601 -10.88 8.64 -28.68
N GLY A 602 -11.33 7.64 -29.45
CA GLY A 602 -10.72 7.29 -30.74
C GLY A 602 -10.70 8.45 -31.74
N LYS A 603 -11.80 9.21 -31.84
CA LYS A 603 -11.86 10.43 -32.67
C LYS A 603 -10.91 11.52 -32.16
N ALA A 604 -10.85 11.72 -30.85
CA ALA A 604 -9.95 12.71 -30.25
C ALA A 604 -8.48 12.35 -30.50
N ARG A 605 -8.09 11.09 -30.32
CA ARG A 605 -6.73 10.59 -30.58
C ARG A 605 -6.36 10.70 -32.06
N ALA A 606 -7.28 10.39 -32.97
CA ALA A 606 -7.05 10.56 -34.42
C ALA A 606 -6.82 12.04 -34.78
N ARG A 607 -7.58 12.97 -34.20
CA ARG A 607 -7.37 14.42 -34.38
C ARG A 607 -6.03 14.89 -33.80
N ALA A 608 -5.66 14.41 -32.62
CA ALA A 608 -4.38 14.75 -31.99
C ALA A 608 -3.18 14.25 -32.81
N LEU A 609 -3.24 13.03 -33.35
CA LEU A 609 -2.21 12.49 -34.24
C LEU A 609 -2.12 13.28 -35.55
N ALA A 610 -3.26 13.60 -36.17
CA ALA A 610 -3.29 14.42 -37.38
C ALA A 610 -2.73 15.83 -37.12
N ALA A 611 -3.02 16.42 -35.96
CA ALA A 611 -2.46 17.72 -35.57
C ALA A 611 -0.94 17.65 -35.33
N ALA A 612 -0.45 16.59 -34.67
CA ALA A 612 0.98 16.38 -34.45
C ALA A 612 1.73 16.14 -35.77
N GLU A 613 1.14 15.39 -36.70
CA GLU A 613 1.70 15.19 -38.03
C GLU A 613 1.73 16.49 -38.84
N ALA A 614 0.65 17.28 -38.81
CA ALA A 614 0.61 18.59 -39.44
C ALA A 614 1.66 19.56 -38.86
N GLN A 615 1.84 19.56 -37.53
CA GLN A 615 2.90 20.36 -36.89
C GLN A 615 4.30 19.91 -37.32
N ARG A 616 4.54 18.61 -37.45
CA ARG A 616 5.81 18.08 -37.93
C ARG A 616 6.08 18.49 -39.38
N LEU A 617 5.07 18.45 -40.25
CA LEU A 617 5.17 18.91 -41.64
C LEU A 617 5.44 20.41 -41.73
N ALA A 618 4.72 21.23 -40.96
CA ALA A 618 4.95 22.68 -40.89
C ALA A 618 6.36 23.01 -40.36
N ALA A 619 6.86 22.27 -39.36
CA ALA A 619 8.21 22.43 -38.85
C ALA A 619 9.28 22.06 -39.90
N THR A 620 9.04 21.01 -40.71
CA THR A 620 9.94 20.68 -41.82
C THR A 620 9.93 21.72 -42.93
N GLU A 621 8.76 22.27 -43.27
CA GLU A 621 8.65 23.35 -44.27
C GLU A 621 9.37 24.63 -43.82
N ALA A 622 9.20 25.02 -42.55
CA ALA A 622 9.87 26.17 -41.96
C ALA A 622 11.40 25.99 -41.95
N ALA A 623 11.90 24.78 -41.65
CA ALA A 623 13.34 24.49 -41.68
C ALA A 623 13.95 24.55 -43.10
N THR A 624 13.17 24.27 -44.15
CA THR A 624 13.61 24.44 -45.55
C THR A 624 13.42 25.87 -46.09
N GLY A 625 12.77 26.76 -45.35
CA GLY A 625 12.40 28.11 -45.80
C GLY A 625 13.47 29.20 -45.64
N GLU A 626 14.60 28.95 -44.97
CA GLU A 626 15.64 29.96 -44.77
C GLU A 626 16.63 30.06 -45.96
N HIS A 627 16.27 30.98 -46.85
CA HIS A 627 17.10 32.08 -47.36
C HIS A 627 18.17 31.83 -48.46
N PRO A 628 17.81 32.00 -49.74
CA PRO A 628 18.74 32.41 -50.79
C PRO A 628 18.90 33.94 -50.78
N THR A 629 19.75 34.48 -49.91
CA THR A 629 20.28 35.84 -50.13
C THR A 629 21.77 35.75 -50.42
N GLY A 630 22.08 35.69 -51.72
CA GLY A 630 23.40 36.01 -52.19
C GLY A 630 23.72 37.48 -51.92
N ARG A 631 24.88 37.73 -51.28
CA ARG A 631 25.71 38.89 -51.61
C ARG A 631 27.19 38.54 -51.41
N SER A 632 27.79 38.20 -52.53
CA SER A 632 29.22 38.35 -52.83
C SER A 632 29.74 39.72 -52.38
N THR A 633 30.86 39.73 -51.65
CA THR A 633 31.93 40.72 -51.83
C THR A 633 33.27 40.08 -51.42
N ALA A 634 34.27 40.31 -52.26
CA ALA A 634 35.56 39.65 -52.33
C ALA A 634 36.56 40.01 -51.22
N GLY A 635 37.54 39.12 -51.00
CA GLY A 635 38.93 39.52 -50.71
C GLY A 635 39.64 38.82 -49.55
N GLY A 636 40.58 37.91 -49.88
CA GLY A 636 41.82 37.73 -49.11
C GLY A 636 41.98 36.44 -48.30
N PRO A 637 43.22 35.94 -48.10
CA PRO A 637 43.54 34.55 -48.44
C PRO A 637 44.05 33.68 -47.27
N ALA A 638 44.00 32.37 -47.54
CA ALA A 638 44.91 31.32 -47.07
C ALA A 638 44.98 31.05 -45.56
N ALA A 639 44.25 30.02 -45.14
CA ALA A 639 44.79 29.00 -44.24
C ALA A 639 44.15 27.65 -44.59
N ASN A 640 45.01 26.69 -44.97
CA ASN A 640 44.67 25.29 -45.13
C ASN A 640 44.07 24.75 -43.84
N ASP A 641 42.83 24.29 -43.88
CA ASP A 641 42.37 23.16 -43.08
C ASP A 641 41.28 22.44 -43.87
N THR A 642 41.70 21.34 -44.49
CA THR A 642 40.87 20.41 -45.24
C THR A 642 39.93 19.66 -44.29
N ALA A 643 38.86 20.32 -43.85
CA ALA A 643 37.70 19.66 -43.29
C ALA A 643 36.84 19.15 -44.45
N ALA A 644 36.87 17.85 -44.68
CA ALA A 644 36.08 17.18 -45.70
C ALA A 644 34.58 17.53 -45.50
N GLU A 645 34.02 18.20 -46.51
CA GLU A 645 32.60 18.45 -46.65
C GLU A 645 31.85 17.11 -46.51
N PRO A 646 30.93 16.94 -45.55
CA PRO A 646 30.23 15.69 -45.36
C PRO A 646 29.37 15.43 -46.60
N ALA A 647 29.78 14.45 -47.40
CA ALA A 647 29.03 13.99 -48.56
C ALA A 647 27.58 13.73 -48.12
N ALA A 648 26.63 14.41 -48.76
CA ALA A 648 25.21 14.34 -48.44
C ALA A 648 24.75 12.87 -48.30
N THR A 649 24.56 12.43 -47.07
CA THR A 649 24.28 11.04 -46.76
C THR A 649 22.88 10.68 -47.24
N LYS A 650 22.82 9.79 -48.23
CA LYS A 650 21.58 9.41 -48.92
C LYS A 650 20.74 8.52 -47.99
N LEU A 651 19.53 8.97 -47.63
CA LEU A 651 18.55 8.14 -46.90
C LEU A 651 18.29 6.85 -47.68
N ARG A 652 18.45 5.69 -47.02
CA ARG A 652 18.23 4.35 -47.58
C ARG A 652 17.15 3.61 -46.79
N THR A 653 16.39 2.75 -47.45
CA THR A 653 15.46 1.82 -46.79
C THR A 653 16.22 0.55 -46.40
N TRP A 654 16.31 0.29 -45.09
CA TRP A 654 16.90 -0.90 -44.49
C TRP A 654 15.82 -1.95 -44.29
N THR A 655 16.09 -3.17 -44.75
CA THR A 655 15.17 -4.30 -44.68
C THR A 655 15.80 -5.38 -43.81
N ASP A 656 15.01 -5.96 -42.90
CA ASP A 656 15.45 -7.11 -42.13
C ASP A 656 15.49 -8.39 -43.00
N ARG A 657 16.16 -9.44 -42.51
CA ARG A 657 16.29 -10.71 -43.23
C ARG A 657 14.96 -11.38 -43.53
N THR A 658 13.92 -11.11 -42.71
CA THR A 658 12.58 -11.66 -42.93
C THR A 658 11.76 -10.88 -43.96
N GLY A 659 12.19 -9.67 -44.33
CA GLY A 659 11.47 -8.76 -45.21
C GLY A 659 10.24 -8.10 -44.58
N ARG A 660 9.88 -8.42 -43.33
CA ARG A 660 8.73 -7.86 -42.62
C ARG A 660 8.97 -6.43 -42.15
N PHE A 661 10.21 -6.08 -41.81
CA PHE A 661 10.53 -4.76 -41.27
C PHE A 661 11.33 -3.95 -42.29
N LYS A 662 10.75 -2.83 -42.72
CA LYS A 662 11.37 -1.84 -43.60
C LYS A 662 11.42 -0.49 -42.89
N ARG A 663 12.62 0.07 -42.71
CA ARG A 663 12.82 1.37 -42.05
C ARG A 663 13.73 2.24 -42.90
N GLN A 664 13.35 3.50 -43.11
CA GLN A 664 14.24 4.47 -43.75
C GLN A 664 15.17 5.09 -42.71
N GLY A 665 16.46 5.12 -43.02
CA GLY A 665 17.47 5.64 -42.11
C GLY A 665 18.78 5.96 -42.81
N GLU A 666 19.59 6.75 -42.13
CA GLU A 666 20.92 7.16 -42.56
C GLU A 666 21.97 6.22 -41.95
N LEU A 667 22.93 5.74 -42.74
CA LEU A 667 24.05 4.96 -42.22
C LEU A 667 25.00 5.91 -41.48
N VAL A 668 25.25 5.65 -40.19
CA VAL A 668 26.17 6.45 -39.37
C VAL A 668 27.56 5.82 -39.34
N SER A 669 27.64 4.52 -39.07
CA SER A 669 28.90 3.77 -39.05
C SER A 669 28.68 2.27 -39.23
N VAL A 670 29.73 1.56 -39.66
CA VAL A 670 29.73 0.10 -39.87
C VAL A 670 30.92 -0.49 -39.11
N THR A 671 30.67 -1.50 -38.30
CA THR A 671 31.70 -2.36 -37.71
C THR A 671 31.67 -3.74 -38.37
N GLU A 672 32.55 -4.66 -37.96
CA GLU A 672 32.58 -6.02 -38.49
C GLU A 672 31.28 -6.80 -38.28
N THR A 673 30.54 -6.53 -37.19
CA THR A 673 29.36 -7.31 -36.80
C THR A 673 28.07 -6.49 -36.76
N THR A 674 28.15 -5.16 -36.64
CA THR A 674 26.98 -4.27 -36.46
C THR A 674 27.02 -3.05 -37.36
N ALA A 675 25.84 -2.58 -37.78
CA ALA A 675 25.65 -1.31 -38.47
C ALA A 675 24.88 -0.34 -37.57
N SER A 676 25.39 0.88 -37.40
CA SER A 676 24.71 1.97 -36.68
C SER A 676 23.92 2.80 -37.68
N ILE A 677 22.59 2.75 -37.58
CA ILE A 677 21.68 3.43 -38.51
C ILE A 677 20.85 4.45 -37.74
N ARG A 678 20.81 5.70 -38.21
CA ARG A 678 19.96 6.76 -37.65
C ARG A 678 18.57 6.67 -38.27
N ILE A 679 17.59 6.26 -37.47
CA ILE A 679 16.19 6.12 -37.86
C ILE A 679 15.38 7.15 -37.06
N ALA A 680 14.73 8.09 -37.75
CA ALA A 680 13.94 9.15 -37.12
C ALA A 680 14.70 9.93 -36.02
N GLY A 681 15.99 10.20 -36.22
CA GLY A 681 16.84 10.95 -35.28
C GLY A 681 17.49 10.10 -34.18
N LYS A 682 17.11 8.83 -34.00
CA LYS A 682 17.73 7.92 -33.04
C LYS A 682 18.72 6.98 -33.73
N VAL A 683 19.93 6.85 -33.19
CA VAL A 683 20.91 5.87 -33.68
C VAL A 683 20.56 4.50 -33.10
N VAL A 684 20.36 3.51 -33.98
CA VAL A 684 20.03 2.13 -33.64
C VAL A 684 21.14 1.23 -34.19
N GLN A 685 21.68 0.35 -33.34
CA GLN A 685 22.65 -0.66 -33.76
C GLN A 685 21.92 -1.93 -34.18
N ILE A 686 22.14 -2.39 -35.41
CA ILE A 686 21.51 -3.58 -35.97
C ILE A 686 22.63 -4.58 -36.35
N PRO A 687 22.61 -5.83 -35.84
CA PRO A 687 23.53 -6.87 -36.29
C PRO A 687 23.40 -7.10 -37.79
N ILE A 688 24.52 -7.12 -38.52
CA ILE A 688 24.52 -7.18 -39.99
C ILE A 688 23.85 -8.47 -40.49
N ALA A 689 23.99 -9.57 -39.74
CA ALA A 689 23.34 -10.84 -40.03
C ALA A 689 21.79 -10.81 -39.98
N GLN A 690 21.20 -9.79 -39.35
CA GLN A 690 19.75 -9.58 -39.29
C GLN A 690 19.22 -8.72 -40.45
N LEU A 691 20.09 -8.10 -41.25
CA LEU A 691 19.69 -7.32 -42.42
C LEU A 691 19.50 -8.21 -43.65
N SER A 692 18.77 -7.72 -44.64
CA SER A 692 18.58 -8.38 -45.93
C SER A 692 19.92 -8.55 -46.67
N GLU A 693 20.04 -9.57 -47.53
CA GLU A 693 21.28 -9.79 -48.31
C GLU A 693 21.68 -8.57 -49.15
N ALA A 694 20.71 -7.84 -49.70
CA ALA A 694 20.95 -6.62 -50.47
C ALA A 694 21.56 -5.49 -49.61
N ASP A 695 21.14 -5.37 -48.35
CA ASP A 695 21.70 -4.38 -47.43
C ASP A 695 23.05 -4.85 -46.86
N GLN A 696 23.23 -6.16 -46.66
CA GLN A 696 24.55 -6.72 -46.30
C GLN A 696 25.59 -6.45 -47.40
N GLN A 697 25.24 -6.66 -48.67
CA GLN A 697 26.12 -6.36 -49.80
C GLN A 697 26.45 -4.87 -49.91
N PHE A 698 25.47 -4.00 -49.65
CA PHE A 698 25.72 -2.56 -49.62
C PHE A 698 26.69 -2.18 -48.50
N LEU A 699 26.50 -2.71 -47.29
CA LEU A 699 27.38 -2.45 -46.15
C LEU A 699 28.80 -2.99 -46.38
N ALA A 700 28.93 -4.12 -47.09
CA ALA A 700 30.24 -4.65 -47.47
C ALA A 700 31.02 -3.71 -48.40
N GLY A 701 30.34 -2.93 -49.25
CA GLY A 701 30.97 -1.91 -50.10
C GLY A 701 31.23 -0.56 -49.41
N GLN A 702 30.81 -0.40 -48.16
CA GLN A 702 31.06 0.80 -47.33
C GLN A 702 32.16 0.59 -46.28
N ARG A 703 32.66 -0.65 -46.15
CA ARG A 703 33.87 -0.99 -45.40
C ARG A 703 35.08 -0.83 -46.30
#